data_AF-A0A4R4WVZ3-F1
#
_entry.id   AF-A0A4R4WVZ3-F1
#
_cell.length_a   1.000
_cell.length_b   1.000
_cell.length_c   1.000
_cell.angle_alpha   90.00
_cell.angle_beta   90.00
_cell.angle_gamma   90.00
#
_symmetry.space_group_name_H-M   'P 1'
#
loop_
_entity.id
_entity.type
_entity.pdbx_description
1 polymer ?
#
loop_
_entity_poly.entity_id
_entity_poly.type
_entity_poly.pdbx_seq_one_letter_code
_entity_poly.pdbx_strand_id
1 'polypeptide(L)'
;MSNPKAGGRLLPLISTPHNGGRSALTCQFRCGNACAHDVANTTGNAYFGDVVKEALSRRGVLRAGALGALVAGVGVAGAAPALAEEPKPVPSGGKGGRGGDLRFTPVRPNKDDKLTIPENYRSSVVVRWGDPVLPDAPAFDFDNQSAEAQSKQFGYNCDYVTMFPMGRDRALLWVNHEYTDETLMFRDYPGGAEATEEQIRIGLAGHGGSVVEIDREGRAGEWKLVTKGRRRYNRRITAETPMKFSGPAAGSDLLKTDADPKGRKPIGMLNNCAGGTTPWGTVLTAEENFDQYFVNGDKVPAKQKPYVERYTIAEGTPEISRRFDRVDERFDLAKHPHECNRFGWIVEIDPFDPDSTPIKRTALGRFKHEAANTTLSRDGRLVVYMGDDARFEYVYKFVSKDRYRQGADRHNRDLLDEGTLYVAKFTGDSPEKEIDGSGRLPEDGEFDGSGEWIPLVSGDKSYVKGMSAEEVLVYTRVAADKVGATKMDRPEDMERNPVTGGVYVALTNNSDRTAAQADEANPRASNKHGHVLEIIERRDDAAAKRFSWSVPLVCGDPGDANTYFAGFDKKKVSPISCPDNVTFDRDGNLWISTDGNALGTNDGLFVMPVRGKERGHLRQFLTVPVGAETCGPMVTTDQRSVFVAVQHPGEIDGANPDNPGSRWPDGDQPRPSVAVVWHKKGLKIGS
;
A
#
# COMPACT_ATOMS: atom_id res chain seq x y z
N MET A 1 -42.29 -4.72 13.12
CA MET A 1 -42.50 -6.18 13.01
C MET A 1 -41.15 -6.84 12.89
N SER A 2 -41.00 -7.99 13.52
CA SER A 2 -39.77 -8.71 13.85
C SER A 2 -38.77 -8.91 12.70
N ASN A 3 -37.49 -8.63 13.01
CA ASN A 3 -36.31 -8.95 12.21
C ASN A 3 -36.11 -10.48 12.19
N PRO A 4 -36.09 -11.18 11.04
CA PRO A 4 -35.81 -12.60 11.03
C PRO A 4 -34.32 -12.84 11.26
N LYS A 5 -34.00 -13.58 12.33
CA LYS A 5 -32.67 -14.16 12.56
C LYS A 5 -32.33 -15.08 11.39
N ALA A 6 -31.33 -14.74 10.59
CA ALA A 6 -30.76 -15.64 9.59
C ALA A 6 -29.56 -16.38 10.21
N GLY A 7 -29.85 -17.50 10.88
CA GLY A 7 -28.89 -18.59 11.03
C GLY A 7 -28.91 -19.39 9.74
N GLY A 8 -28.14 -18.95 8.74
CA GLY A 8 -27.90 -19.71 7.51
C GLY A 8 -26.49 -20.29 7.56
N ARG A 9 -26.37 -21.62 7.50
CA ARG A 9 -25.10 -22.30 7.21
C ARG A 9 -24.57 -21.76 5.87
N LEU A 10 -23.44 -21.06 5.89
CA LEU A 10 -22.64 -20.83 4.69
C LEU A 10 -22.21 -22.20 4.17
N LEU A 11 -22.64 -22.54 2.95
CA LEU A 11 -22.05 -23.64 2.19
C LEU A 11 -20.57 -23.30 1.94
N PRO A 12 -19.65 -24.28 1.98
CA PRO A 12 -18.24 -24.02 1.71
C PRO A 12 -18.10 -23.59 0.25
N LEU A 13 -17.98 -22.28 0.01
CA LEU A 13 -17.65 -21.68 -1.28
C LEU A 13 -16.14 -21.85 -1.55
N ILE A 14 -15.61 -23.07 -1.44
CA ILE A 14 -14.19 -23.39 -1.65
C ILE A 14 -13.90 -23.71 -3.14
N SER A 15 -14.80 -23.39 -4.07
CA SER A 15 -14.64 -23.83 -5.47
C SER A 15 -15.02 -22.82 -6.55
N THR A 16 -15.22 -21.54 -6.22
CA THR A 16 -15.49 -20.53 -7.24
C THR A 16 -14.46 -19.40 -7.12
N PRO A 17 -13.61 -19.16 -8.13
CA PRO A 17 -12.72 -18.00 -8.15
C PRO A 17 -13.53 -16.73 -7.90
N HIS A 18 -13.06 -15.86 -6.99
CA HIS A 18 -13.71 -14.57 -6.77
C HIS A 18 -13.63 -13.71 -8.03
N ASN A 19 -14.61 -12.81 -8.23
CA ASN A 19 -14.79 -11.98 -9.44
C ASN A 19 -13.57 -11.08 -9.81
N GLY A 20 -12.54 -11.00 -8.96
CA GLY A 20 -11.28 -10.27 -9.19
C GLY A 20 -10.11 -11.13 -9.71
N GLY A 21 -10.29 -12.44 -9.88
CA GLY A 21 -9.25 -13.33 -10.43
C GLY A 21 -8.23 -13.88 -9.42
N ARG A 22 -8.37 -13.59 -8.13
CA ARG A 22 -7.59 -14.23 -7.03
C ARG A 22 -8.18 -15.60 -6.67
N SER A 23 -7.32 -16.50 -6.18
CA SER A 23 -7.74 -17.81 -5.63
C SER A 23 -8.49 -17.61 -4.30
N ALA A 24 -9.33 -18.57 -3.93
CA ALA A 24 -9.99 -18.56 -2.62
C ALA A 24 -8.96 -18.70 -1.48
N LEU A 25 -7.87 -19.44 -1.74
CA LEU A 25 -6.76 -19.60 -0.79
C LEU A 25 -6.11 -18.23 -0.46
N THR A 26 -5.80 -17.44 -1.49
CA THR A 26 -5.24 -16.08 -1.33
C THR A 26 -6.21 -15.14 -0.66
N CYS A 27 -7.48 -15.15 -1.07
CA CYS A 27 -8.50 -14.35 -0.39
C CYS A 27 -8.58 -14.68 1.09
N GLN A 28 -8.53 -15.96 1.47
CA GLN A 28 -8.61 -16.40 2.85
C GLN A 28 -7.42 -15.92 3.68
N PHE A 29 -6.20 -16.16 3.21
CA PHE A 29 -5.02 -15.96 4.03
C PHE A 29 -4.48 -14.53 3.98
N ARG A 30 -4.53 -13.85 2.83
CA ARG A 30 -3.99 -12.49 2.75
C ARG A 30 -4.89 -11.47 3.43
N CYS A 31 -6.16 -11.42 3.03
CA CYS A 31 -7.09 -10.36 3.45
C CYS A 31 -8.34 -10.88 4.18
N GLY A 32 -8.33 -12.11 4.69
CA GLY A 32 -9.43 -12.64 5.52
C GLY A 32 -10.79 -12.74 4.80
N ASN A 33 -10.77 -12.96 3.48
CA ASN A 33 -11.93 -12.92 2.59
C ASN A 33 -12.66 -11.57 2.58
N ALA A 34 -11.93 -10.45 2.65
CA ALA A 34 -12.48 -9.09 2.65
C ALA A 34 -13.61 -8.86 1.62
N CYS A 35 -13.43 -9.41 0.41
CA CYS A 35 -14.39 -9.28 -0.69
C CYS A 35 -15.70 -10.08 -0.53
N ALA A 36 -15.78 -11.00 0.44
CA ALA A 36 -16.94 -11.82 0.72
C ALA A 36 -17.79 -11.29 1.89
N HIS A 37 -17.29 -10.27 2.61
CA HIS A 37 -18.00 -9.60 3.68
C HIS A 37 -18.75 -8.37 3.16
N ASP A 38 -19.73 -7.90 3.92
CA ASP A 38 -20.39 -6.64 3.62
C ASP A 38 -19.40 -5.47 3.69
N VAL A 39 -19.56 -4.49 2.80
CA VAL A 39 -18.74 -3.27 2.78
C VAL A 39 -18.90 -2.51 4.11
N ALA A 40 -17.81 -2.39 4.88
CA ALA A 40 -17.83 -1.73 6.18
C ALA A 40 -18.08 -0.22 6.12
N ASN A 41 -17.61 0.45 5.06
CA ASN A 41 -17.89 1.86 4.84
C ASN A 41 -19.28 2.08 4.25
N THR A 42 -20.28 2.17 5.12
CA THR A 42 -21.69 2.40 4.76
C THR A 42 -22.07 3.88 4.66
N THR A 43 -21.11 4.80 4.77
CA THR A 43 -21.42 6.23 4.79
C THR A 43 -21.95 6.74 3.45
N GLY A 44 -22.87 7.70 3.52
CA GLY A 44 -23.29 8.52 2.38
C GLY A 44 -22.29 9.61 2.02
N ASN A 45 -21.03 9.50 2.47
CA ASN A 45 -19.97 10.40 2.04
C ASN A 45 -19.88 10.41 0.54
N ALA A 46 -19.49 11.58 0.02
CA ALA A 46 -19.39 11.86 -1.40
C ALA A 46 -18.76 10.67 -2.13
N TYR A 47 -19.66 9.93 -2.72
CA TYR A 47 -19.57 9.47 -4.06
C TYR A 47 -20.42 10.48 -4.86
N PHE A 48 -19.96 10.92 -6.04
CA PHE A 48 -20.31 12.23 -6.63
C PHE A 48 -21.82 12.62 -6.67
N GLY A 49 -22.75 11.65 -6.71
CA GLY A 49 -24.19 11.86 -6.82
C GLY A 49 -24.88 12.71 -5.72
N ASP A 50 -24.25 12.96 -4.55
CA ASP A 50 -24.88 13.74 -3.46
C ASP A 50 -24.45 15.23 -3.38
N VAL A 51 -23.44 15.68 -4.15
CA VAL A 51 -22.92 17.06 -4.06
C VAL A 51 -23.84 18.09 -4.74
N VAL A 52 -24.85 17.64 -5.47
CA VAL A 52 -25.78 18.48 -6.23
C VAL A 52 -26.65 19.38 -5.35
N LYS A 53 -26.98 19.00 -4.11
CA LYS A 53 -27.73 19.91 -3.21
C LYS A 53 -26.92 21.09 -2.71
N GLU A 54 -25.61 20.93 -2.53
CA GLU A 54 -24.77 21.98 -1.94
C GLU A 54 -24.24 22.96 -3.00
N ALA A 55 -23.92 22.49 -4.21
CA ALA A 55 -23.49 23.34 -5.32
C ALA A 55 -24.63 24.19 -5.92
N LEU A 56 -25.87 23.67 -5.96
CA LEU A 56 -27.04 24.43 -6.39
C LEU A 56 -27.42 25.53 -5.39
N SER A 57 -27.18 25.32 -4.09
CA SER A 57 -27.41 26.35 -3.06
C SER A 57 -26.49 27.57 -3.24
N ARG A 58 -25.24 27.35 -3.68
CA ARG A 58 -24.24 28.42 -3.89
C ARG A 58 -24.42 29.15 -5.21
N ARG A 59 -24.85 28.47 -6.28
CA ARG A 59 -25.20 29.11 -7.57
C ARG A 59 -26.49 29.94 -7.50
N GLY A 60 -27.41 29.63 -6.58
CA GLY A 60 -28.61 30.43 -6.32
C GLY A 60 -28.32 31.81 -5.70
N VAL A 61 -27.28 31.91 -4.87
CA VAL A 61 -26.91 33.17 -4.18
C VAL A 61 -26.15 34.13 -5.09
N LEU A 62 -25.33 33.63 -6.03
CA LEU A 62 -24.58 34.47 -6.98
C LEU A 62 -25.47 35.09 -8.08
N ARG A 63 -26.67 34.57 -8.33
CA ARG A 63 -27.64 35.19 -9.26
C ARG A 63 -28.53 36.25 -8.60
N ALA A 64 -28.55 36.35 -7.27
CA ALA A 64 -29.40 37.30 -6.55
C ALA A 64 -28.72 38.64 -6.21
N GLY A 65 -27.42 38.82 -6.51
CA GLY A 65 -26.64 39.99 -6.10
C GLY A 65 -26.31 41.04 -7.19
N ALA A 66 -26.74 40.87 -8.44
CA ALA A 66 -26.27 41.69 -9.57
C ALA A 66 -27.34 42.65 -10.15
N LEU A 67 -28.17 43.24 -9.30
CA LEU A 67 -29.07 44.34 -9.69
C LEU A 67 -29.00 45.47 -8.66
N GLY A 68 -28.26 46.53 -9.00
CA GLY A 68 -28.40 47.84 -8.34
C GLY A 68 -27.12 48.64 -8.16
N ALA A 69 -26.86 49.56 -9.11
CA ALA A 69 -26.45 50.96 -8.90
C ALA A 69 -25.39 51.43 -9.92
N LEU A 70 -25.89 52.05 -10.99
CA LEU A 70 -25.18 52.99 -11.86
C LEU A 70 -25.02 54.33 -11.12
N VAL A 71 -23.79 54.84 -10.97
CA VAL A 71 -23.51 56.29 -10.92
C VAL A 71 -22.15 56.57 -11.59
N ALA A 72 -22.17 57.50 -12.53
CA ALA A 72 -21.07 57.95 -13.38
C ALA A 72 -20.13 58.95 -12.67
N GLY A 73 -18.86 59.05 -13.13
CA GLY A 73 -17.91 60.07 -12.66
C GLY A 73 -16.52 60.03 -13.32
N VAL A 74 -16.43 60.66 -14.50
CA VAL A 74 -15.31 61.26 -15.27
C VAL A 74 -13.90 61.33 -14.62
N GLY A 75 -12.85 60.91 -15.37
CA GLY A 75 -11.68 61.78 -15.61
C GLY A 75 -10.24 61.27 -15.41
N VAL A 76 -9.56 61.04 -16.56
CA VAL A 76 -8.15 61.42 -16.88
C VAL A 76 -6.97 60.46 -16.58
N ALA A 77 -6.22 60.22 -17.67
CA ALA A 77 -4.79 59.90 -17.83
C ALA A 77 -4.30 58.44 -17.72
N GLY A 78 -4.28 57.79 -18.89
CA GLY A 78 -3.15 57.06 -19.48
C GLY A 78 -2.08 56.46 -18.58
N ALA A 79 -2.13 55.14 -18.44
CA ALA A 79 -0.95 54.28 -18.39
C ALA A 79 -1.34 52.91 -18.98
N ALA A 80 -0.62 52.47 -20.02
CA ALA A 80 -0.76 51.13 -20.56
C ALA A 80 -0.42 50.09 -19.48
N PRO A 81 -1.17 48.97 -19.35
CA PRO A 81 -0.75 47.91 -18.46
C PRO A 81 0.50 47.25 -19.04
N ALA A 82 1.60 47.35 -18.29
CA ALA A 82 2.79 46.56 -18.53
C ALA A 82 2.43 45.07 -18.43
N LEU A 83 2.65 44.34 -19.52
CA LEU A 83 2.65 42.88 -19.54
C LEU A 83 3.64 42.39 -18.47
N ALA A 84 3.13 41.64 -17.49
CA ALA A 84 3.95 41.00 -16.49
C ALA A 84 4.87 39.97 -17.17
N GLU A 85 6.18 40.17 -17.04
CA GLU A 85 7.19 39.18 -17.42
C GLU A 85 6.97 37.87 -16.66
N GLU A 86 7.05 36.76 -17.39
CA GLU A 86 7.10 35.41 -16.84
C GLU A 86 8.26 35.27 -15.84
N PRO A 87 8.05 34.67 -14.66
CA PRO A 87 9.15 34.40 -13.74
C PRO A 87 10.07 33.33 -14.34
N LYS A 88 11.32 33.73 -14.61
CA LYS A 88 12.40 32.82 -15.03
C LYS A 88 12.63 31.71 -13.98
N PRO A 89 12.72 30.43 -14.39
CA PRO A 89 13.03 29.35 -13.46
C PRO A 89 14.47 29.46 -12.94
N VAL A 90 14.62 29.23 -11.63
CA VAL A 90 15.90 29.07 -10.94
C VAL A 90 16.49 27.70 -11.35
N PRO A 91 17.77 27.61 -11.74
CA PRO A 91 18.34 26.36 -12.23
C PRO A 91 18.58 25.36 -11.09
N SER A 92 17.88 24.23 -11.10
CA SER A 92 18.29 23.03 -10.37
C SER A 92 19.30 22.25 -11.23
N GLY A 93 20.52 22.09 -10.71
CA GLY A 93 21.67 21.51 -11.41
C GLY A 93 21.63 19.99 -11.55
N GLY A 94 20.55 19.42 -12.10
CA GLY A 94 20.51 18.02 -12.53
C GLY A 94 20.11 17.94 -14.00
N LYS A 95 20.96 17.37 -14.86
CA LYS A 95 20.54 16.95 -16.21
C LYS A 95 19.52 15.82 -16.06
N GLY A 96 18.25 16.16 -15.87
CA GLY A 96 17.16 15.20 -15.88
C GLY A 96 17.16 14.47 -17.22
N GLY A 97 17.26 13.13 -17.19
CA GLY A 97 17.17 12.30 -18.39
C GLY A 97 15.87 12.61 -19.13
N ARG A 98 15.92 12.60 -20.47
CA ARG A 98 14.70 12.55 -21.28
C ARG A 98 14.02 11.23 -20.90
N GLY A 99 12.91 11.28 -20.16
CA GLY A 99 12.10 10.09 -19.88
C GLY A 99 11.79 9.37 -21.20
N GLY A 100 11.84 8.04 -21.20
CA GLY A 100 11.55 7.24 -22.41
C GLY A 100 12.73 6.57 -23.11
N ASP A 101 13.91 6.39 -22.48
CA ASP A 101 14.98 5.55 -23.04
C ASP A 101 14.85 4.06 -22.67
N LEU A 102 13.60 3.59 -22.54
CA LEU A 102 13.28 2.20 -22.29
C LEU A 102 13.28 1.46 -23.63
N ARG A 103 14.20 0.51 -23.85
CA ARG A 103 14.39 -0.18 -25.15
C ARG A 103 14.33 -1.71 -25.07
N PHE A 104 13.91 -2.25 -23.93
CA PHE A 104 13.67 -3.69 -23.79
C PHE A 104 12.45 -4.14 -24.60
N THR A 105 12.46 -5.41 -25.02
CA THR A 105 11.28 -6.07 -25.58
C THR A 105 10.36 -6.49 -24.43
N PRO A 106 9.09 -6.06 -24.40
CA PRO A 106 8.17 -6.43 -23.33
C PRO A 106 7.99 -7.94 -23.23
N VAL A 107 7.94 -8.45 -22.00
CA VAL A 107 7.54 -9.84 -21.73
C VAL A 107 6.06 -9.99 -22.09
N ARG A 108 5.71 -11.11 -22.72
CA ARG A 108 4.30 -11.40 -23.04
C ARG A 108 3.61 -12.00 -21.81
N PRO A 109 2.30 -11.73 -21.64
CA PRO A 109 1.51 -12.43 -20.63
C PRO A 109 1.62 -13.95 -20.80
N ASN A 110 1.78 -14.67 -19.69
CA ASN A 110 1.99 -16.11 -19.68
C ASN A 110 1.43 -16.72 -18.37
N LYS A 111 1.58 -18.04 -18.21
CA LYS A 111 1.17 -18.81 -17.03
C LYS A 111 2.30 -19.70 -16.52
N ASP A 112 3.54 -19.30 -16.79
CA ASP A 112 4.69 -20.15 -16.55
C ASP A 112 5.02 -20.23 -15.06
N ASP A 113 5.46 -21.38 -14.56
CA ASP A 113 5.96 -21.54 -13.20
C ASP A 113 7.43 -21.07 -13.08
N LYS A 114 7.69 -19.80 -13.43
CA LYS A 114 9.02 -19.19 -13.35
C LYS A 114 8.96 -17.66 -13.39
N LEU A 115 10.02 -17.03 -12.89
CA LEU A 115 10.30 -15.61 -13.14
C LEU A 115 10.72 -15.39 -14.60
N THR A 116 9.83 -14.84 -15.43
CA THR A 116 10.11 -14.55 -16.84
C THR A 116 10.55 -13.11 -17.01
N ILE A 117 11.72 -12.89 -17.59
CA ILE A 117 12.37 -11.58 -17.76
C ILE A 117 12.63 -11.27 -19.23
N PRO A 118 12.93 -10.00 -19.61
CA PRO A 118 13.20 -9.65 -20.99
C PRO A 118 14.51 -10.27 -21.50
N GLU A 119 14.61 -10.38 -22.82
CA GLU A 119 15.88 -10.71 -23.46
C GLU A 119 16.99 -9.74 -23.05
N ASN A 120 18.23 -10.23 -22.97
CA ASN A 120 19.40 -9.50 -22.51
C ASN A 120 19.46 -9.18 -21.00
N TYR A 121 18.52 -9.69 -20.20
CA TYR A 121 18.58 -9.64 -18.74
C TYR A 121 18.97 -10.98 -18.11
N ARG A 122 19.29 -10.94 -16.81
CA ARG A 122 19.51 -12.06 -15.91
C ARG A 122 18.73 -11.81 -14.63
N SER A 123 18.42 -12.89 -13.92
CA SER A 123 17.80 -12.84 -12.60
C SER A 123 18.44 -13.84 -11.65
N SER A 124 18.30 -13.59 -10.36
CA SER A 124 18.67 -14.51 -9.28
C SER A 124 17.77 -14.30 -8.08
N VAL A 125 17.53 -15.37 -7.32
CA VAL A 125 16.93 -15.27 -5.97
C VAL A 125 18.00 -14.74 -5.02
N VAL A 126 17.66 -13.70 -4.26
CA VAL A 126 18.54 -13.07 -3.28
C VAL A 126 18.41 -13.78 -1.94
N VAL A 127 17.18 -13.93 -1.45
CA VAL A 127 16.80 -14.55 -0.18
C VAL A 127 15.38 -15.09 -0.29
N ARG A 128 15.07 -16.16 0.44
CA ARG A 128 13.73 -16.79 0.41
C ARG A 128 13.29 -17.31 1.77
N TRP A 129 11.99 -17.58 1.91
CA TRP A 129 11.40 -18.12 3.14
C TRP A 129 12.24 -19.28 3.70
N GLY A 130 12.54 -19.23 5.00
CA GLY A 130 13.34 -20.22 5.70
C GLY A 130 14.86 -19.99 5.66
N ASP A 131 15.37 -19.10 4.79
CA ASP A 131 16.81 -18.82 4.75
C ASP A 131 17.29 -18.25 6.10
N PRO A 132 18.47 -18.65 6.61
CA PRO A 132 19.02 -18.16 7.87
C PRO A 132 19.21 -16.63 7.89
N VAL A 133 18.44 -15.92 8.71
CA VAL A 133 18.65 -14.49 8.96
C VAL A 133 19.67 -14.32 10.08
N LEU A 134 19.38 -14.83 11.27
CA LEU A 134 20.33 -14.76 12.39
C LEU A 134 21.49 -15.75 12.21
N PRO A 135 22.68 -15.46 12.78
CA PRO A 135 23.83 -16.34 12.61
C PRO A 135 23.67 -17.78 13.12
N ASP A 136 22.83 -17.96 14.14
CA ASP A 136 22.50 -19.24 14.79
C ASP A 136 21.18 -19.85 14.28
N ALA A 137 20.55 -19.26 13.28
CA ALA A 137 19.34 -19.83 12.69
C ALA A 137 19.66 -21.19 12.05
N PRO A 138 18.86 -22.25 12.31
CA PRO A 138 19.07 -23.54 11.68
C PRO A 138 18.81 -23.46 10.17
N ALA A 139 19.34 -24.43 9.42
CA ALA A 139 18.94 -24.61 8.03
C ALA A 139 17.43 -24.87 7.94
N PHE A 140 16.80 -24.39 6.87
CA PHE A 140 15.39 -24.65 6.64
C PHE A 140 15.16 -26.15 6.43
N ASP A 141 14.23 -26.70 7.20
CA ASP A 141 13.72 -28.05 7.06
C ASP A 141 12.20 -27.96 6.98
N PHE A 142 11.67 -28.17 5.79
CA PHE A 142 10.25 -28.01 5.50
C PHE A 142 9.38 -28.97 6.33
N ASP A 143 9.84 -30.20 6.52
CA ASP A 143 9.06 -31.25 7.20
C ASP A 143 9.21 -31.19 8.72
N ASN A 144 10.26 -30.51 9.24
CA ASN A 144 10.55 -30.40 10.68
C ASN A 144 10.73 -28.94 11.14
N GLN A 145 9.74 -28.09 10.84
CA GLN A 145 9.73 -26.69 11.26
C GLN A 145 9.50 -26.55 12.77
N SER A 146 9.94 -25.42 13.33
CA SER A 146 9.59 -24.98 14.69
C SER A 146 9.47 -23.46 14.76
N ALA A 147 8.67 -22.95 15.70
CA ALA A 147 8.50 -21.52 15.90
C ALA A 147 9.83 -20.84 16.29
N GLU A 148 10.67 -21.53 17.09
CA GLU A 148 12.01 -21.06 17.42
C GLU A 148 12.87 -20.89 16.16
N ALA A 149 12.91 -21.89 15.27
CA ALA A 149 13.64 -21.80 14.01
C ALA A 149 13.09 -20.66 13.13
N GLN A 150 11.77 -20.62 12.93
CA GLN A 150 11.11 -19.64 12.09
C GLN A 150 11.35 -18.22 12.59
N SER A 151 11.44 -17.98 13.91
CA SER A 151 11.74 -16.67 14.49
C SER A 151 13.14 -16.13 14.15
N LYS A 152 14.05 -17.00 13.69
CA LYS A 152 15.44 -16.67 13.32
C LYS A 152 15.70 -16.74 11.81
N GLN A 153 14.77 -17.31 11.05
CA GLN A 153 14.84 -17.48 9.59
C GLN A 153 14.10 -16.35 8.87
N PHE A 154 14.22 -16.25 7.56
CA PHE A 154 13.44 -15.33 6.74
C PHE A 154 11.96 -15.71 6.82
N GLY A 155 11.08 -14.73 6.99
CA GLY A 155 9.64 -14.93 7.13
C GLY A 155 8.95 -15.40 5.84
N TYR A 156 7.63 -15.58 5.93
CA TYR A 156 6.79 -16.05 4.84
C TYR A 156 6.16 -14.88 4.09
N ASN A 157 5.75 -15.10 2.83
CA ASN A 157 5.14 -14.11 1.94
C ASN A 157 5.81 -12.74 2.05
N CYS A 158 7.03 -12.70 1.52
CA CYS A 158 7.79 -11.47 1.45
C CYS A 158 7.05 -10.42 0.62
N ASP A 159 7.08 -9.18 1.10
CA ASP A 159 6.43 -8.05 0.45
C ASP A 159 7.42 -6.88 0.30
N TYR A 160 7.11 -5.67 0.79
CA TYR A 160 7.90 -4.46 0.65
C TYR A 160 9.41 -4.69 0.72
N VAL A 161 10.11 -4.36 -0.36
CA VAL A 161 11.56 -4.45 -0.45
C VAL A 161 12.18 -3.07 -0.52
N THR A 162 13.14 -2.79 0.35
CA THR A 162 13.98 -1.59 0.25
C THR A 162 15.41 -1.87 0.68
N MET A 163 16.37 -1.05 0.23
CA MET A 163 17.77 -1.21 0.55
C MET A 163 18.41 0.05 1.11
N PHE A 164 19.35 -0.15 2.04
CA PHE A 164 20.20 0.88 2.61
C PHE A 164 21.67 0.58 2.27
N PRO A 165 22.28 1.32 1.32
CA PRO A 165 23.66 1.08 0.91
C PRO A 165 24.68 1.25 2.05
N MET A 166 25.62 0.31 2.14
CA MET A 166 26.80 0.33 3.03
C MET A 166 28.08 0.51 2.22
N GLY A 167 28.04 1.43 1.25
CA GLY A 167 29.04 1.60 0.21
C GLY A 167 28.50 1.20 -1.15
N ARG A 168 29.41 0.87 -2.08
CA ARG A 168 29.05 0.59 -3.49
C ARG A 168 28.48 -0.80 -3.70
N ASP A 169 29.09 -1.79 -3.05
CA ASP A 169 28.89 -3.20 -3.35
C ASP A 169 28.32 -3.98 -2.15
N ARG A 170 27.79 -3.28 -1.14
CA ARG A 170 27.18 -3.86 0.06
C ARG A 170 25.98 -3.02 0.50
N ALA A 171 24.94 -3.66 1.01
CA ALA A 171 23.75 -2.99 1.53
C ALA A 171 23.09 -3.81 2.64
N LEU A 172 22.22 -3.14 3.41
CA LEU A 172 21.16 -3.80 4.17
C LEU A 172 19.92 -3.86 3.28
N LEU A 173 19.28 -5.01 3.24
CA LEU A 173 17.98 -5.21 2.62
C LEU A 173 16.94 -5.34 3.73
N TRP A 174 15.90 -4.52 3.68
CA TRP A 174 14.68 -4.71 4.47
C TRP A 174 13.64 -5.42 3.60
N VAL A 175 12.96 -6.40 4.20
CA VAL A 175 11.85 -7.10 3.56
C VAL A 175 10.73 -7.32 4.57
N ASN A 176 9.51 -6.90 4.23
CA ASN A 176 8.30 -7.23 5.00
C ASN A 176 7.91 -8.71 4.82
N HIS A 177 7.18 -9.26 5.79
CA HIS A 177 6.55 -10.58 5.74
C HIS A 177 5.08 -10.41 6.14
N GLU A 178 4.21 -10.41 5.14
CA GLU A 178 2.83 -9.97 5.28
C GLU A 178 2.00 -11.01 6.04
N TYR A 179 1.88 -12.23 5.50
CA TYR A 179 1.07 -13.28 6.09
C TYR A 179 1.69 -14.67 5.93
N THR A 180 1.02 -15.68 6.49
CA THR A 180 1.34 -17.10 6.31
C THR A 180 0.17 -17.84 5.65
N ASP A 181 0.51 -18.79 4.78
CA ASP A 181 -0.43 -19.80 4.29
C ASP A 181 -0.07 -21.14 4.93
N GLU A 182 -0.73 -21.46 6.04
CA GLU A 182 -0.47 -22.70 6.77
C GLU A 182 -0.84 -23.95 5.95
N THR A 183 -1.68 -23.83 4.92
CA THR A 183 -2.03 -24.94 4.02
C THR A 183 -0.86 -25.30 3.12
N LEU A 184 -0.03 -24.33 2.74
CA LEU A 184 1.20 -24.56 1.96
C LEU A 184 2.44 -24.78 2.84
N MET A 185 2.40 -24.36 4.10
CA MET A 185 3.52 -24.54 5.03
C MET A 185 3.57 -25.93 5.68
N PHE A 186 2.44 -26.67 5.76
CA PHE A 186 2.39 -27.97 6.44
C PHE A 186 1.62 -29.02 5.63
N ARG A 187 2.11 -30.27 5.62
CA ARG A 187 1.41 -31.39 4.97
C ARG A 187 0.07 -31.73 5.64
N ASP A 188 0.02 -31.63 6.96
CA ASP A 188 -1.12 -32.03 7.79
C ASP A 188 -1.73 -30.82 8.50
N TYR A 189 -2.07 -29.75 7.79
CA TYR A 189 -2.78 -28.61 8.39
C TYR A 189 -4.30 -28.84 8.40
N PRO A 190 -4.94 -28.99 9.57
CA PRO A 190 -6.38 -29.26 9.66
C PRO A 190 -7.24 -27.99 9.73
N GLY A 191 -6.64 -26.81 9.58
CA GLY A 191 -7.27 -25.51 9.88
C GLY A 191 -7.06 -25.07 11.33
N GLY A 192 -7.19 -23.77 11.60
CA GLY A 192 -6.76 -23.18 12.88
C GLY A 192 -7.52 -23.72 14.11
N ALA A 193 -8.75 -24.19 13.95
CA ALA A 193 -9.52 -24.78 15.04
C ALA A 193 -8.89 -26.06 15.61
N GLU A 194 -8.29 -26.89 14.76
CA GLU A 194 -7.72 -28.20 15.10
C GLU A 194 -6.19 -28.23 15.02
N ALA A 195 -5.57 -27.18 14.45
CA ALA A 195 -4.11 -27.07 14.33
C ALA A 195 -3.41 -27.26 15.68
N THR A 196 -2.21 -27.83 15.65
CA THR A 196 -1.38 -27.90 16.85
C THR A 196 -0.95 -26.49 17.27
N GLU A 197 -0.70 -26.29 18.57
CA GLU A 197 -0.17 -25.00 19.02
C GLU A 197 1.16 -24.65 18.35
N GLU A 198 1.98 -25.64 17.99
CA GLU A 198 3.25 -25.41 17.31
C GLU A 198 3.04 -24.88 15.88
N GLN A 199 2.11 -25.45 15.11
CA GLN A 199 1.75 -24.90 13.79
C GLN A 199 1.28 -23.44 13.89
N ILE A 200 0.48 -23.12 14.90
CA ILE A 200 0.00 -21.75 15.14
C ILE A 200 1.17 -20.81 15.50
N ARG A 201 2.09 -21.25 16.38
CA ARG A 201 3.29 -20.46 16.73
C ARG A 201 4.25 -20.28 15.55
N ILE A 202 4.40 -21.28 14.69
CA ILE A 202 5.17 -21.16 13.44
C ILE A 202 4.54 -20.10 12.53
N GLY A 203 3.22 -20.15 12.33
CA GLY A 203 2.47 -19.14 11.57
C GLY A 203 2.71 -17.72 12.13
N LEU A 204 2.55 -17.55 13.45
CA LEU A 204 2.80 -16.28 14.14
C LEU A 204 4.26 -15.78 13.94
N ALA A 205 5.25 -16.68 14.05
CA ALA A 205 6.66 -16.36 13.86
C ALA A 205 7.04 -16.06 12.40
N GLY A 206 6.20 -16.44 11.43
CA GLY A 206 6.38 -16.17 10.00
C GLY A 206 6.17 -14.70 9.61
N HIS A 207 5.43 -13.94 10.41
CA HIS A 207 5.08 -12.54 10.14
C HIS A 207 6.20 -11.53 10.46
N GLY A 208 6.01 -10.29 10.02
CA GLY A 208 6.79 -9.14 10.45
C GLY A 208 7.75 -8.65 9.37
N GLY A 209 9.06 -8.72 9.63
CA GLY A 209 10.08 -8.29 8.68
C GLY A 209 11.49 -8.82 8.98
N SER A 210 12.35 -8.73 7.98
CA SER A 210 13.77 -9.11 8.03
C SER A 210 14.66 -7.95 7.61
N VAL A 211 15.71 -7.69 8.41
CA VAL A 211 16.92 -7.01 7.92
C VAL A 211 17.94 -8.09 7.56
N VAL A 212 18.51 -8.03 6.35
CA VAL A 212 19.61 -8.91 5.93
C VAL A 212 20.72 -8.14 5.23
N GLU A 213 21.98 -8.51 5.47
CA GLU A 213 23.12 -8.00 4.72
C GLU A 213 23.21 -8.66 3.33
N ILE A 214 23.38 -7.86 2.28
CA ILE A 214 23.58 -8.31 0.90
C ILE A 214 24.84 -7.69 0.28
N ASP A 215 25.51 -8.44 -0.59
CA ASP A 215 26.67 -7.98 -1.37
C ASP A 215 26.36 -8.02 -2.87
N ARG A 216 26.92 -7.07 -3.61
CA ARG A 216 26.86 -7.02 -5.07
C ARG A 216 28.00 -7.85 -5.67
N GLU A 217 27.69 -8.67 -6.66
CA GLU A 217 28.74 -9.41 -7.37
C GLU A 217 29.44 -8.55 -8.43
N GLY A 218 30.67 -8.17 -8.11
CA GLY A 218 31.59 -7.49 -9.01
C GLY A 218 31.08 -6.14 -9.51
N ARG A 219 30.93 -6.00 -10.83
CA ARG A 219 30.39 -4.77 -11.47
C ARG A 219 29.03 -5.00 -12.14
N ALA A 220 28.47 -6.20 -11.99
CA ALA A 220 27.15 -6.54 -12.50
C ALA A 220 26.05 -5.87 -11.66
N GLY A 221 24.79 -6.18 -11.97
CA GLY A 221 23.63 -5.83 -11.15
C GLY A 221 23.14 -7.00 -10.28
N GLU A 222 23.93 -8.05 -10.14
CA GLU A 222 23.61 -9.20 -9.30
C GLU A 222 23.90 -8.88 -7.83
N TRP A 223 22.97 -9.25 -6.96
CA TRP A 223 23.07 -9.11 -5.50
C TRP A 223 22.81 -10.45 -4.84
N LYS A 224 23.56 -10.77 -3.78
CA LYS A 224 23.46 -12.04 -3.05
C LYS A 224 23.40 -11.81 -1.56
N LEU A 225 22.67 -12.68 -0.86
CA LEU A 225 22.65 -12.74 0.59
C LEU A 225 24.04 -13.01 1.15
N VAL A 226 24.43 -12.24 2.16
CA VAL A 226 25.64 -12.53 2.95
C VAL A 226 25.31 -13.67 3.90
N THR A 227 25.87 -14.86 3.63
CA THR A 227 25.61 -16.08 4.40
C THR A 227 26.69 -16.41 5.44
N LYS A 228 27.79 -15.66 5.45
CA LYS A 228 28.96 -15.91 6.31
C LYS A 228 29.33 -14.68 7.13
N GLY A 229 30.09 -14.91 8.21
CA GLY A 229 30.59 -13.85 9.08
C GLY A 229 29.56 -13.37 10.10
N ARG A 230 29.87 -12.23 10.73
CA ARG A 230 29.16 -11.73 11.92
C ARG A 230 27.71 -11.34 11.65
N ARG A 231 27.40 -10.84 10.45
CA ARG A 231 26.04 -10.42 10.04
C ARG A 231 25.35 -9.58 11.12
N ARG A 232 26.03 -8.52 11.58
CA ARG A 232 25.66 -7.78 12.79
C ARG A 232 24.27 -7.16 12.68
N TYR A 233 23.88 -6.74 11.48
CA TYR A 233 22.62 -6.04 11.27
C TYR A 233 21.45 -6.99 10.99
N ASN A 234 21.73 -8.28 10.74
CA ASN A 234 20.67 -9.23 10.46
C ASN A 234 19.73 -9.35 11.66
N ARG A 235 18.43 -9.20 11.40
CA ARG A 235 17.42 -9.14 12.45
C ARG A 235 16.08 -9.64 11.93
N ARG A 236 15.37 -10.39 12.77
CA ARG A 236 13.93 -10.62 12.64
C ARG A 236 13.16 -9.73 13.58
N ILE A 237 12.09 -9.15 13.06
CA ILE A 237 11.08 -8.41 13.81
C ILE A 237 9.77 -9.13 13.52
N THR A 238 9.07 -9.56 14.55
CA THR A 238 7.96 -10.52 14.48
C THR A 238 6.73 -9.98 15.19
N ALA A 239 5.63 -10.73 15.13
CA ALA A 239 4.41 -10.49 15.90
C ALA A 239 4.60 -10.56 17.44
N GLU A 240 5.79 -10.92 17.92
CA GLU A 240 6.13 -11.02 19.35
C GLU A 240 7.23 -10.02 19.77
N THR A 241 7.77 -9.24 18.83
CA THR A 241 8.86 -8.30 19.14
C THR A 241 8.37 -7.14 20.01
N PRO A 242 9.00 -6.84 21.16
CA PRO A 242 8.64 -5.68 21.97
C PRO A 242 8.85 -4.37 21.21
N MET A 243 7.87 -3.47 21.29
CA MET A 243 7.86 -2.18 20.59
C MET A 243 7.50 -1.04 21.54
N LYS A 244 7.52 0.19 21.02
CA LYS A 244 6.97 1.37 21.72
C LYS A 244 6.00 2.15 20.84
N PHE A 245 5.01 2.78 21.45
CA PHE A 245 4.24 3.84 20.79
C PHE A 245 4.96 5.19 20.94
N SER A 246 4.91 5.99 19.87
CA SER A 246 5.22 7.41 19.92
C SER A 246 4.17 8.23 19.18
N GLY A 247 4.12 9.54 19.41
CA GLY A 247 3.09 10.44 18.89
C GLY A 247 1.86 10.60 19.81
N PRO A 248 0.83 11.34 19.36
CA PRO A 248 -0.19 11.89 20.25
C PRO A 248 -1.15 10.87 20.88
N ALA A 249 -1.35 9.70 20.27
CA ALA A 249 -2.21 8.67 20.86
C ALA A 249 -1.47 7.80 21.90
N ALA A 250 -0.14 7.88 21.97
CA ALA A 250 0.68 7.05 22.86
C ALA A 250 0.33 7.31 24.34
N GLY A 251 -0.19 6.29 25.00
CA GLY A 251 -0.62 6.33 26.40
C GLY A 251 -2.06 6.80 26.64
N SER A 252 -2.82 7.04 25.57
CA SER A 252 -4.28 7.24 25.65
C SER A 252 -4.98 6.01 26.25
N ASP A 253 -6.18 6.22 26.80
CA ASP A 253 -6.98 5.13 27.38
C ASP A 253 -7.35 4.05 26.34
N LEU A 254 -7.42 4.44 25.06
CA LEU A 254 -7.77 3.55 23.94
C LEU A 254 -6.65 2.55 23.59
N LEU A 255 -5.42 2.76 24.08
CA LEU A 255 -4.26 1.88 23.84
C LEU A 255 -3.83 1.08 25.07
N LYS A 256 -4.50 1.27 26.21
CA LYS A 256 -4.19 0.56 27.47
C LYS A 256 -4.81 -0.82 27.46
N THR A 257 -4.02 -1.79 27.91
CA THR A 257 -4.45 -3.16 28.22
C THR A 257 -4.01 -3.52 29.62
N ASP A 258 -4.47 -4.65 30.17
CA ASP A 258 -4.06 -5.10 31.50
C ASP A 258 -2.55 -5.36 31.57
N ALA A 259 -1.94 -5.85 30.48
CA ALA A 259 -0.50 -6.09 30.38
C ALA A 259 0.31 -4.80 30.15
N ASP A 260 -0.30 -3.74 29.61
CA ASP A 260 0.31 -2.43 29.39
C ASP A 260 -0.62 -1.29 29.84
N PRO A 261 -0.76 -1.08 31.17
CA PRO A 261 -1.66 -0.07 31.73
C PRO A 261 -1.22 1.37 31.41
N LYS A 262 -0.02 1.55 30.82
CA LYS A 262 0.47 2.84 30.36
C LYS A 262 0.23 3.07 28.86
N GLY A 263 -0.23 2.07 28.11
CA GLY A 263 -0.57 2.19 26.68
C GLY A 263 0.60 2.64 25.79
N ARG A 264 1.82 2.20 26.10
CA ARG A 264 3.07 2.69 25.46
C ARG A 264 3.99 1.60 24.92
N LYS A 265 3.73 0.34 25.24
CA LYS A 265 4.61 -0.80 24.92
C LYS A 265 3.80 -1.88 24.21
N PRO A 266 3.46 -1.68 22.92
CA PRO A 266 2.88 -2.73 22.08
C PRO A 266 3.86 -3.90 21.91
N ILE A 267 3.31 -5.07 21.61
CA ILE A 267 4.08 -6.27 21.28
C ILE A 267 3.72 -6.63 19.84
N GLY A 268 4.75 -6.63 18.99
CA GLY A 268 4.67 -7.12 17.64
C GLY A 268 4.05 -6.19 16.61
N MET A 269 4.17 -6.65 15.38
CA MET A 269 3.49 -6.13 14.20
C MET A 269 2.91 -7.28 13.37
N LEU A 270 1.85 -7.00 12.62
CA LEU A 270 1.11 -7.99 11.84
C LEU A 270 0.78 -7.45 10.47
N ASN A 271 0.70 -8.35 9.50
CA ASN A 271 0.23 -8.05 8.15
C ASN A 271 1.01 -6.88 7.54
N ASN A 272 2.33 -7.02 7.57
CA ASN A 272 3.25 -6.01 7.08
C ASN A 272 3.23 -6.03 5.54
N CYS A 273 2.49 -5.12 4.91
CA CYS A 273 2.27 -5.12 3.46
C CYS A 273 3.36 -4.32 2.73
N ALA A 274 3.04 -3.13 2.21
CA ALA A 274 4.01 -2.20 1.64
C ALA A 274 4.70 -1.29 2.70
N GLY A 275 5.17 -0.09 2.30
CA GLY A 275 5.88 0.79 3.22
C GLY A 275 6.53 2.02 2.60
N GLY A 276 7.65 2.45 3.19
CA GLY A 276 8.42 3.60 2.76
C GLY A 276 9.77 3.70 3.47
N THR A 277 10.55 4.72 3.12
CA THR A 277 11.79 5.06 3.83
C THR A 277 11.83 6.52 4.21
N THR A 278 12.53 6.83 5.30
CA THR A 278 12.73 8.21 5.74
C THR A 278 14.04 8.79 5.19
N PRO A 279 14.16 10.13 5.06
CA PRO A 279 15.41 10.77 4.66
C PRO A 279 16.58 10.57 5.64
N TRP A 280 16.32 10.06 6.85
CA TRP A 280 17.33 9.75 7.88
C TRP A 280 17.63 8.25 7.98
N GLY A 281 17.23 7.46 6.98
CA GLY A 281 17.72 6.08 6.83
C GLY A 281 16.99 5.05 7.69
N THR A 282 15.72 5.28 8.01
CA THR A 282 14.85 4.28 8.66
C THR A 282 13.80 3.75 7.69
N VAL A 283 13.32 2.54 7.98
CA VAL A 283 12.21 1.89 7.29
C VAL A 283 10.90 2.34 7.95
N LEU A 284 9.87 2.55 7.14
CA LEU A 284 8.48 2.61 7.57
C LEU A 284 7.76 1.38 6.99
N THR A 285 7.32 0.46 7.83
CA THR A 285 6.54 -0.72 7.43
C THR A 285 5.08 -0.54 7.84
N ALA A 286 4.16 -1.00 7.00
CA ALA A 286 2.74 -0.72 7.09
C ALA A 286 1.95 -1.94 7.56
N GLU A 287 1.21 -1.82 8.68
CA GLU A 287 0.28 -2.87 9.13
C GLU A 287 -1.07 -2.71 8.40
N GLU A 288 -1.46 -3.71 7.64
CA GLU A 288 -2.56 -3.64 6.67
C GLU A 288 -3.76 -4.47 7.13
N ASN A 289 -3.93 -5.73 6.71
CA ASN A 289 -5.04 -6.60 7.13
C ASN A 289 -4.88 -7.20 8.55
N PHE A 290 -4.59 -6.36 9.55
CA PHE A 290 -4.38 -6.78 10.95
C PHE A 290 -5.66 -7.28 11.67
N ASP A 291 -6.84 -6.96 11.15
CA ASP A 291 -8.14 -7.27 11.74
C ASP A 291 -8.44 -8.77 11.78
N GLN A 292 -7.98 -9.52 10.78
CA GLN A 292 -8.27 -10.94 10.62
C GLN A 292 -7.66 -11.85 11.71
N TYR A 293 -6.71 -11.33 12.50
CA TYR A 293 -6.03 -12.11 13.54
C TYR A 293 -6.74 -12.06 14.90
N PHE A 294 -7.76 -11.20 15.04
CA PHE A 294 -8.54 -11.06 16.26
C PHE A 294 -9.85 -11.83 16.18
N VAL A 295 -10.29 -12.35 17.33
CA VAL A 295 -11.57 -13.03 17.49
C VAL A 295 -12.45 -12.32 18.51
N ASN A 296 -13.74 -12.65 18.50
CA ASN A 296 -14.75 -12.19 19.45
C ASN A 296 -14.97 -10.67 19.42
N GLY A 297 -14.96 -10.07 18.23
CA GLY A 297 -15.21 -8.63 18.05
C GLY A 297 -16.55 -8.17 18.65
N ASP A 298 -17.57 -9.03 18.67
CA ASP A 298 -18.88 -8.76 19.27
C ASP A 298 -18.88 -8.73 20.80
N LYS A 299 -17.79 -9.17 21.45
CA LYS A 299 -17.65 -9.24 22.91
C LYS A 299 -16.98 -8.01 23.52
N VAL A 300 -16.48 -7.08 22.72
CA VAL A 300 -15.93 -5.82 23.24
C VAL A 300 -17.00 -4.98 23.95
N PRO A 301 -16.61 -4.03 24.83
CA PRO A 301 -17.55 -3.11 25.46
C PRO A 301 -18.45 -2.39 24.44
N ALA A 302 -19.71 -2.14 24.79
CA ALA A 302 -20.71 -1.60 23.87
C ALA A 302 -20.30 -0.29 23.16
N LYS A 303 -19.50 0.56 23.83
CA LYS A 303 -18.98 1.80 23.24
C LYS A 303 -17.94 1.56 22.14
N GLN A 304 -17.25 0.42 22.16
CA GLN A 304 -16.20 0.08 21.21
C GLN A 304 -16.74 -0.66 19.97
N LYS A 305 -17.88 -1.34 20.09
CA LYS A 305 -18.46 -2.18 19.02
C LYS A 305 -18.56 -1.49 17.65
N PRO A 306 -19.10 -0.26 17.52
CA PRO A 306 -19.21 0.38 16.21
C PRO A 306 -17.86 0.61 15.53
N TYR A 307 -16.78 0.77 16.32
CA TYR A 307 -15.43 0.92 15.79
C TYR A 307 -14.84 -0.43 15.38
N VAL A 308 -15.07 -1.48 16.15
CA VAL A 308 -14.62 -2.84 15.80
C VAL A 308 -15.28 -3.31 14.51
N GLU A 309 -16.58 -3.06 14.35
CA GLU A 309 -17.34 -3.31 13.12
C GLU A 309 -16.78 -2.49 11.93
N ARG A 310 -16.49 -1.19 12.12
CA ARG A 310 -15.93 -0.32 11.07
C ARG A 310 -14.55 -0.77 10.56
N TYR A 311 -13.82 -1.51 11.39
CA TYR A 311 -12.51 -2.11 11.10
C TYR A 311 -12.60 -3.61 10.79
N THR A 312 -13.80 -4.11 10.48
CA THR A 312 -14.04 -5.48 9.94
C THR A 312 -13.57 -6.63 10.82
N ILE A 313 -13.38 -6.41 12.12
CA ILE A 313 -13.00 -7.50 13.04
C ILE A 313 -14.22 -8.39 13.28
N ALA A 314 -14.07 -9.69 13.04
CA ALA A 314 -15.16 -10.63 13.01
C ALA A 314 -15.85 -10.86 14.36
N GLU A 315 -17.15 -11.12 14.31
CA GLU A 315 -17.91 -11.64 15.45
C GLU A 315 -17.52 -13.08 15.76
N GLY A 316 -17.45 -13.44 17.05
CA GLY A 316 -17.08 -14.78 17.48
C GLY A 316 -15.74 -15.26 16.92
N THR A 317 -15.65 -16.55 16.61
CA THR A 317 -14.45 -17.16 16.04
C THR A 317 -14.78 -17.72 14.66
N PRO A 318 -14.37 -17.05 13.57
CA PRO A 318 -14.58 -17.56 12.22
C PRO A 318 -13.90 -18.91 12.00
N GLU A 319 -14.50 -19.76 11.16
CA GLU A 319 -13.94 -21.08 10.79
C GLU A 319 -12.55 -20.97 10.17
N ILE A 320 -12.35 -19.94 9.33
CA ILE A 320 -11.07 -19.64 8.67
C ILE A 320 -10.03 -18.99 9.59
N SER A 321 -10.34 -18.74 10.85
CA SER A 321 -9.42 -18.09 11.79
C SER A 321 -8.15 -18.93 11.98
N ARG A 322 -7.01 -18.25 12.02
CA ARG A 322 -5.71 -18.86 12.39
C ARG A 322 -5.60 -19.23 13.87
N ARG A 323 -6.57 -18.81 14.68
CA ARG A 323 -6.69 -19.13 16.09
C ARG A 323 -5.46 -18.76 16.94
N PHE A 324 -4.86 -17.60 16.66
CA PHE A 324 -3.74 -17.09 17.46
C PHE A 324 -4.12 -16.92 18.95
N ASP A 325 -5.41 -16.73 19.25
CA ASP A 325 -5.99 -16.72 20.60
C ASP A 325 -5.66 -17.98 21.43
N ARG A 326 -5.41 -19.12 20.78
CA ARG A 326 -5.09 -20.39 21.45
C ARG A 326 -3.68 -20.42 22.04
N VAL A 327 -2.75 -19.66 21.48
CA VAL A 327 -1.34 -19.62 21.93
C VAL A 327 -0.97 -18.29 22.59
N ASP A 328 -1.75 -17.24 22.32
CA ASP A 328 -1.62 -15.92 22.93
C ASP A 328 -3.00 -15.27 23.08
N GLU A 329 -3.49 -15.19 24.31
CA GLU A 329 -4.85 -14.72 24.58
C GLU A 329 -5.10 -13.26 24.22
N ARG A 330 -4.05 -12.45 23.95
CA ARG A 330 -4.22 -11.04 23.55
C ARG A 330 -5.03 -10.88 22.26
N PHE A 331 -5.10 -11.93 21.44
CA PHE A 331 -5.90 -11.96 20.21
C PHE A 331 -7.40 -12.22 20.45
N ASP A 332 -7.81 -12.53 21.68
CA ASP A 332 -9.21 -12.67 22.08
C ASP A 332 -9.75 -11.35 22.64
N LEU A 333 -10.60 -10.67 21.86
CA LEU A 333 -11.18 -9.39 22.26
C LEU A 333 -12.25 -9.49 23.34
N ALA A 334 -12.72 -10.70 23.68
CA ALA A 334 -13.54 -10.91 24.88
C ALA A 334 -12.72 -10.71 26.17
N LYS A 335 -11.40 -10.91 26.10
CA LYS A 335 -10.46 -10.74 27.22
C LYS A 335 -9.71 -9.42 27.14
N HIS A 336 -9.17 -9.09 25.97
CA HIS A 336 -8.28 -7.96 25.73
C HIS A 336 -8.86 -7.00 24.68
N PRO A 337 -9.98 -6.31 24.98
CA PRO A 337 -10.75 -5.58 23.97
C PRO A 337 -9.96 -4.45 23.27
N HIS A 338 -8.96 -3.86 23.93
CA HIS A 338 -8.14 -2.80 23.33
C HIS A 338 -6.92 -3.32 22.55
N GLU A 339 -6.64 -4.62 22.53
CA GLU A 339 -5.45 -5.12 21.84
C GLU A 339 -5.49 -4.84 20.34
N CYS A 340 -6.66 -4.94 19.70
CA CYS A 340 -6.80 -4.61 18.28
C CYS A 340 -6.48 -3.14 17.95
N ASN A 341 -6.66 -2.21 18.91
CA ASN A 341 -6.31 -0.80 18.72
C ASN A 341 -4.78 -0.59 18.65
N ARG A 342 -3.99 -1.60 19.04
CA ARG A 342 -2.53 -1.53 19.10
C ARG A 342 -1.86 -2.02 17.80
N PHE A 343 -2.65 -2.32 16.78
CA PHE A 343 -2.26 -2.68 15.40
C PHE A 343 -2.94 -1.77 14.38
N GLY A 344 -2.46 -1.77 13.13
CA GLY A 344 -2.91 -0.88 12.06
C GLY A 344 -2.14 0.43 12.02
N TRP A 345 -0.87 0.41 12.40
CA TRP A 345 0.00 1.58 12.46
C TRP A 345 1.19 1.44 11.52
N ILE A 346 1.73 2.58 11.06
CA ILE A 346 3.08 2.60 10.50
C ILE A 346 4.10 2.36 11.63
N VAL A 347 5.00 1.39 11.41
CA VAL A 347 6.09 1.05 12.32
C VAL A 347 7.43 1.53 11.75
N GLU A 348 8.15 2.35 12.50
CA GLU A 348 9.49 2.79 12.12
C GLU A 348 10.57 1.88 12.73
N ILE A 349 11.51 1.47 11.88
CA ILE A 349 12.61 0.57 12.22
C ILE A 349 13.93 1.17 11.74
N ASP A 350 14.94 1.17 12.63
CA ASP A 350 16.30 1.52 12.25
C ASP A 350 17.06 0.26 11.80
N PRO A 351 17.34 0.11 10.49
CA PRO A 351 18.05 -1.08 9.99
C PRO A 351 19.52 -1.11 10.42
N PHE A 352 20.11 0.03 10.78
CA PHE A 352 21.51 0.15 11.20
C PHE A 352 21.71 -0.03 12.71
N ASP A 353 20.63 -0.11 13.48
CA ASP A 353 20.68 -0.39 14.91
C ASP A 353 19.86 -1.66 15.23
N PRO A 354 20.49 -2.85 15.22
CA PRO A 354 19.79 -4.12 15.46
C PRO A 354 19.22 -4.23 16.89
N ASP A 355 19.69 -3.40 17.81
CA ASP A 355 19.24 -3.37 19.21
C ASP A 355 18.13 -2.32 19.44
N SER A 356 17.81 -1.50 18.43
CA SER A 356 16.78 -0.47 18.52
C SER A 356 15.38 -1.07 18.73
N THR A 357 14.55 -0.41 19.54
CA THR A 357 13.14 -0.79 19.70
C THR A 357 12.30 -0.18 18.57
N PRO A 358 11.59 -0.98 17.74
CA PRO A 358 10.68 -0.47 16.72
C PRO A 358 9.58 0.43 17.31
N ILE A 359 9.12 1.39 16.51
CA ILE A 359 8.25 2.48 16.98
C ILE A 359 6.97 2.54 16.16
N LYS A 360 5.82 2.28 16.77
CA LYS A 360 4.52 2.53 16.13
C LYS A 360 4.22 4.03 16.18
N ARG A 361 4.10 4.67 15.00
CA ARG A 361 4.01 6.13 14.83
C ARG A 361 2.55 6.59 14.80
N THR A 362 2.02 6.93 15.97
CA THR A 362 0.57 7.17 16.11
C THR A 362 0.07 8.43 15.41
N ALA A 363 0.92 9.42 15.10
CA ALA A 363 0.50 10.63 14.42
C ALA A 363 0.07 10.42 12.96
N LEU A 364 0.40 9.25 12.38
CA LEU A 364 0.05 8.86 11.01
C LEU A 364 -1.35 8.24 10.91
N GLY A 365 -2.04 8.03 12.04
CA GLY A 365 -3.38 7.47 12.10
C GLY A 365 -3.40 5.94 12.01
N ARG A 366 -4.55 5.35 12.33
CA ARG A 366 -4.75 3.89 12.38
C ARG A 366 -5.78 3.41 11.36
N PHE A 367 -5.34 2.57 10.44
CA PHE A 367 -6.15 1.94 9.38
C PHE A 367 -5.36 0.80 8.72
N LYS A 368 -5.84 0.23 7.60
CA LYS A 368 -5.14 -0.84 6.89
C LYS A 368 -4.11 -0.19 5.96
N HIS A 369 -2.94 0.14 6.50
CA HIS A 369 -1.96 0.92 5.74
C HIS A 369 -1.31 0.07 4.66
N GLU A 370 -1.31 0.58 3.43
CA GLU A 370 -0.47 0.04 2.36
C GLU A 370 0.84 0.83 2.26
N ALA A 371 0.73 2.13 1.99
CA ALA A 371 1.88 2.99 1.73
C ALA A 371 2.36 3.77 2.97
N ALA A 372 3.66 4.08 3.00
CA ALA A 372 4.24 5.09 3.89
C ALA A 372 5.37 5.89 3.22
N ASN A 373 5.29 6.12 1.92
CA ASN A 373 6.32 6.80 1.15
C ASN A 373 6.48 8.26 1.58
N THR A 374 7.73 8.72 1.65
CA THR A 374 8.07 10.05 2.18
C THR A 374 8.64 10.99 1.13
N THR A 375 8.40 12.28 1.31
CA THR A 375 9.05 13.36 0.55
C THR A 375 9.26 14.58 1.46
N LEU A 376 9.99 15.57 0.98
CA LEU A 376 10.06 16.88 1.61
C LEU A 376 9.17 17.87 0.86
N SER A 377 8.45 18.68 1.62
CA SER A 377 7.78 19.88 1.13
C SER A 377 8.78 20.99 0.78
N ARG A 378 8.33 22.04 0.10
CA ARG A 378 9.19 23.14 -0.35
C ARG A 378 9.89 23.87 0.80
N ASP A 379 9.28 23.91 1.98
CA ASP A 379 9.86 24.52 3.17
C ASP A 379 10.68 23.55 4.04
N GLY A 380 10.80 22.29 3.63
CA GLY A 380 11.62 21.27 4.27
C GLY A 380 10.91 20.43 5.32
N ARG A 381 9.60 20.56 5.52
CA ARG A 381 8.84 19.61 6.36
C ARG A 381 8.71 18.26 5.66
N LEU A 382 8.83 17.18 6.43
CA LEU A 382 8.53 15.82 5.99
C LEU A 382 7.04 15.69 5.66
N VAL A 383 6.74 15.00 4.57
CA VAL A 383 5.41 14.62 4.13
C VAL A 383 5.39 13.10 3.94
N VAL A 384 4.32 12.44 4.38
CA VAL A 384 4.10 11.00 4.21
C VAL A 384 2.76 10.80 3.51
N TYR A 385 2.73 9.97 2.47
CA TYR A 385 1.52 9.60 1.74
C TYR A 385 1.14 8.14 2.09
N MET A 386 -0.15 7.90 2.35
CA MET A 386 -0.64 6.61 2.87
C MET A 386 -1.98 6.23 2.20
N GLY A 387 -2.06 5.00 1.70
CA GLY A 387 -3.29 4.35 1.23
C GLY A 387 -3.92 3.51 2.35
N ASP A 388 -5.25 3.42 2.36
CA ASP A 388 -6.03 2.54 3.22
C ASP A 388 -6.67 1.45 2.36
N ASP A 389 -6.06 0.27 2.30
CA ASP A 389 -6.51 -0.79 1.38
C ASP A 389 -7.76 -1.51 1.93
N ALA A 390 -8.90 -0.90 1.65
CA ALA A 390 -10.16 -1.62 1.55
C ALA A 390 -11.10 -0.89 0.58
N ARG A 391 -12.10 -1.63 0.10
CA ARG A 391 -13.12 -1.06 -0.80
C ARG A 391 -13.78 0.14 -0.12
N PHE A 392 -13.85 1.24 -0.87
CA PHE A 392 -14.49 2.48 -0.44
C PHE A 392 -13.81 3.19 0.74
N GLU A 393 -12.54 2.88 1.04
CA GLU A 393 -11.72 3.66 1.97
C GLU A 393 -10.97 4.80 1.26
N TYR A 394 -9.91 5.31 1.87
CA TYR A 394 -9.47 6.68 1.68
C TYR A 394 -7.96 6.80 1.40
N VAL A 395 -7.57 7.93 0.80
CA VAL A 395 -6.17 8.34 0.64
C VAL A 395 -5.83 9.38 1.70
N TYR A 396 -4.70 9.20 2.39
CA TYR A 396 -4.24 10.04 3.49
C TYR A 396 -2.89 10.70 3.20
N LYS A 397 -2.63 11.78 3.95
CA LYS A 397 -1.36 12.51 3.92
C LYS A 397 -1.03 13.03 5.31
N PHE A 398 0.20 12.85 5.75
CA PHE A 398 0.74 13.49 6.94
C PHE A 398 1.76 14.55 6.56
N VAL A 399 1.74 15.69 7.25
CA VAL A 399 2.77 16.73 7.13
C VAL A 399 3.32 17.05 8.51
N SER A 400 4.60 16.77 8.73
CA SER A 400 5.28 17.07 9.98
C SER A 400 5.22 18.56 10.35
N LYS A 401 5.27 18.84 11.65
CA LYS A 401 5.29 20.20 12.20
C LYS A 401 6.65 20.87 11.93
N ASP A 402 7.72 20.13 12.22
CA ASP A 402 9.09 20.60 12.10
C ASP A 402 9.73 20.20 10.77
N ARG A 403 10.86 20.85 10.47
CA ARG A 403 11.60 20.62 9.24
C ARG A 403 12.63 19.51 9.42
N TYR A 404 12.84 18.76 8.35
CA TYR A 404 14.00 17.90 8.21
C TYR A 404 15.29 18.72 8.31
N ARG A 405 16.27 18.18 9.04
CA ARG A 405 17.59 18.76 9.21
C ARG A 405 18.63 17.70 8.88
N GLN A 406 19.35 17.88 7.78
CA GLN A 406 20.36 16.93 7.34
C GLN A 406 21.40 16.66 8.44
N GLY A 407 21.65 15.39 8.74
CA GLY A 407 22.61 14.95 9.76
C GLY A 407 22.16 15.13 11.22
N ALA A 408 20.91 15.54 11.47
CA ALA A 408 20.36 15.70 12.82
C ALA A 408 19.39 14.55 13.17
N ASP A 409 19.85 13.31 13.08
CA ASP A 409 18.99 12.10 13.16
C ASP A 409 18.12 12.05 14.42
N ARG A 410 18.65 12.49 15.57
CA ARG A 410 17.87 12.58 16.81
C ARG A 410 16.65 13.49 16.67
N HIS A 411 16.82 14.66 16.05
CA HIS A 411 15.72 15.59 15.77
C HIS A 411 14.77 15.00 14.72
N ASN A 412 15.33 14.42 13.66
CA ASN A 412 14.53 13.92 12.54
C ASN A 412 13.62 12.74 12.93
N ARG A 413 14.07 11.87 13.84
CA ARG A 413 13.27 10.74 14.36
C ARG A 413 11.99 11.16 15.08
N ASP A 414 11.85 12.42 15.49
CA ASP A 414 10.64 12.93 16.14
C ASP A 414 9.66 13.58 15.14
N LEU A 415 10.04 13.73 13.85
CA LEU A 415 9.21 14.36 12.82
C LEU A 415 7.92 13.60 12.52
N LEU A 416 7.87 12.31 12.82
CA LEU A 416 6.70 11.44 12.66
C LEU A 416 5.76 11.47 13.89
N ASP A 417 6.11 12.21 14.95
CA ASP A 417 5.30 12.28 16.17
C ASP A 417 4.46 13.56 16.27
N GLU A 418 4.87 14.64 15.56
CA GLU A 418 4.15 15.91 15.55
C GLU A 418 3.96 16.43 14.14
N GLY A 419 2.71 16.68 13.76
CA GLY A 419 2.33 17.20 12.46
C GLY A 419 0.82 17.28 12.30
N THR A 420 0.36 17.33 11.06
CA THR A 420 -1.06 17.29 10.72
C THR A 420 -1.35 16.10 9.83
N LEU A 421 -2.31 15.27 10.23
CA LEU A 421 -2.88 14.21 9.40
C LEU A 421 -4.06 14.78 8.59
N TYR A 422 -4.11 14.43 7.31
CA TYR A 422 -5.12 14.84 6.34
C TYR A 422 -5.71 13.63 5.63
N VAL A 423 -6.92 13.79 5.10
CA VAL A 423 -7.56 12.86 4.17
C VAL A 423 -7.96 13.58 2.87
N ALA A 424 -7.91 12.89 1.74
CA ALA A 424 -8.22 13.45 0.44
C ALA A 424 -9.74 13.58 0.19
N LYS A 425 -10.09 14.65 -0.53
CA LYS A 425 -11.37 14.79 -1.22
C LYS A 425 -11.14 15.19 -2.67
N PHE A 426 -11.70 14.42 -3.59
CA PHE A 426 -11.61 14.61 -5.03
C PHE A 426 -12.90 15.23 -5.57
N THR A 427 -12.79 16.04 -6.61
CA THR A 427 -13.91 16.68 -7.31
C THR A 427 -13.59 16.68 -8.80
N GLY A 428 -14.39 15.92 -9.56
CA GLY A 428 -14.32 15.89 -11.02
C GLY A 428 -14.87 17.16 -11.66
N ASP A 429 -14.42 17.47 -12.87
CA ASP A 429 -14.89 18.59 -13.68
C ASP A 429 -15.64 18.20 -14.96
N SER A 430 -15.74 16.90 -15.26
CA SER A 430 -16.60 16.39 -16.32
C SER A 430 -18.11 16.50 -15.99
N PRO A 431 -18.98 16.59 -17.01
CA PRO A 431 -20.43 16.51 -16.82
C PRO A 431 -20.84 15.16 -16.21
N GLU A 432 -21.61 15.19 -15.11
CA GLU A 432 -22.05 13.99 -14.35
C GLU A 432 -22.62 12.86 -15.22
N LYS A 433 -23.44 13.23 -16.22
CA LYS A 433 -24.09 12.29 -17.13
C LYS A 433 -23.11 11.49 -18.01
N GLU A 434 -21.86 11.92 -18.10
CA GLU A 434 -20.79 11.29 -18.90
C GLU A 434 -19.99 10.27 -18.07
N ILE A 435 -20.11 10.33 -16.74
CA ILE A 435 -19.53 9.34 -15.83
C ILE A 435 -20.60 8.31 -15.47
N ASP A 436 -20.84 7.38 -16.39
CA ASP A 436 -21.89 6.35 -16.29
C ASP A 436 -21.40 5.01 -15.69
N GLY A 437 -20.14 4.96 -15.27
CA GLY A 437 -19.49 3.75 -14.75
C GLY A 437 -19.00 2.78 -15.81
N SER A 438 -19.05 3.14 -17.09
CA SER A 438 -18.42 2.32 -18.14
C SER A 438 -16.89 2.39 -18.13
N GLY A 439 -16.29 3.45 -17.60
CA GLY A 439 -14.86 3.75 -17.75
C GLY A 439 -14.51 4.36 -19.10
N ARG A 440 -15.51 4.68 -19.94
CA ARG A 440 -15.31 5.46 -21.15
C ARG A 440 -14.94 6.89 -20.80
N LEU A 441 -13.95 7.43 -21.53
CA LEU A 441 -13.57 8.83 -21.36
C LEU A 441 -14.76 9.77 -21.62
N PRO A 442 -14.89 10.85 -20.82
CA PRO A 442 -15.80 11.96 -21.08
C PRO A 442 -15.40 12.75 -22.35
N GLU A 443 -16.24 13.69 -22.78
CA GLU A 443 -16.07 14.42 -24.05
C GLU A 443 -14.81 15.31 -24.10
N ASP A 444 -14.31 15.78 -22.96
CA ASP A 444 -13.05 16.53 -22.85
C ASP A 444 -11.79 15.63 -22.91
N GLY A 445 -11.97 14.31 -22.80
CA GLY A 445 -10.96 13.30 -23.11
C GLY A 445 -10.03 12.92 -21.97
N GLU A 446 -10.28 13.39 -20.75
CA GLU A 446 -9.50 13.07 -19.56
C GLU A 446 -10.43 12.73 -18.39
N PHE A 447 -9.96 11.96 -17.42
CA PHE A 447 -10.63 11.84 -16.12
C PHE A 447 -9.82 12.69 -15.16
N ASP A 448 -10.29 13.88 -14.82
CA ASP A 448 -9.50 14.84 -14.05
C ASP A 448 -10.35 15.77 -13.18
N GLY A 449 -9.67 16.74 -12.57
CA GLY A 449 -10.33 17.77 -11.78
C GLY A 449 -9.46 18.33 -10.66
N SER A 450 -10.12 18.72 -9.57
CA SER A 450 -9.49 19.37 -8.41
C SER A 450 -9.75 18.61 -7.12
N GLY A 451 -8.93 18.87 -6.10
CA GLY A 451 -9.16 18.29 -4.80
C GLY A 451 -8.49 19.03 -3.65
N GLU A 452 -8.77 18.54 -2.45
CA GLU A 452 -8.26 19.08 -1.21
C GLU A 452 -7.84 18.04 -0.19
N TRP A 453 -6.86 18.42 0.62
CA TRP A 453 -6.47 17.69 1.82
C TRP A 453 -7.21 18.28 3.02
N ILE A 454 -8.16 17.53 3.58
CA ILE A 454 -8.96 17.92 4.73
C ILE A 454 -8.22 17.55 6.02
N PRO A 455 -7.93 18.50 6.93
CA PRO A 455 -7.23 18.19 8.17
C PRO A 455 -8.11 17.38 9.12
N LEU A 456 -7.55 16.32 9.69
CA LEU A 456 -8.21 15.49 10.72
C LEU A 456 -7.73 15.86 12.13
N VAL A 457 -6.41 15.95 12.33
CA VAL A 457 -5.80 16.21 13.64
C VAL A 457 -4.43 16.88 13.50
N SER A 458 -4.04 17.72 14.46
CA SER A 458 -2.67 18.22 14.60
C SER A 458 -2.21 18.16 16.06
N GLY A 459 -1.32 17.23 16.37
CA GLY A 459 -0.93 16.96 17.76
C GLY A 459 -2.15 16.58 18.60
N ASP A 460 -2.44 17.37 19.63
CA ASP A 460 -3.58 17.22 20.55
C ASP A 460 -4.86 17.93 20.07
N LYS A 461 -4.81 18.62 18.93
CA LYS A 461 -5.96 19.34 18.36
C LYS A 461 -6.68 18.52 17.30
N SER A 462 -7.91 18.11 17.60
CA SER A 462 -8.84 17.55 16.61
C SER A 462 -9.50 18.65 15.77
N TYR A 463 -9.69 18.38 14.47
CA TYR A 463 -10.53 19.18 13.57
C TYR A 463 -11.88 18.51 13.28
N VAL A 464 -12.12 17.33 13.86
CA VAL A 464 -13.31 16.52 13.61
C VAL A 464 -14.31 16.74 14.74
N LYS A 465 -15.50 17.23 14.37
CA LYS A 465 -16.53 17.57 15.35
C LYS A 465 -16.94 16.35 16.17
N GLY A 466 -16.81 16.45 17.49
CA GLY A 466 -17.23 15.43 18.44
C GLY A 466 -16.24 14.26 18.59
N MET A 467 -14.97 14.44 18.20
CA MET A 467 -13.89 13.49 18.48
C MET A 467 -12.69 14.25 19.07
N SER A 468 -12.06 13.66 20.09
CA SER A 468 -10.75 14.06 20.60
C SER A 468 -9.63 13.72 19.59
N ALA A 469 -8.43 14.28 19.78
CA ALA A 469 -7.29 13.94 18.93
C ALA A 469 -6.91 12.45 19.02
N GLU A 470 -7.00 11.86 20.22
CA GLU A 470 -6.75 10.43 20.44
C GLU A 470 -7.76 9.56 19.68
N GLU A 471 -9.05 9.88 19.75
CA GLU A 471 -10.09 9.19 18.98
C GLU A 471 -9.89 9.34 17.47
N VAL A 472 -9.47 10.51 16.98
CA VAL A 472 -9.18 10.70 15.55
C VAL A 472 -8.02 9.82 15.09
N LEU A 473 -6.99 9.62 15.92
CA LEU A 473 -5.84 8.79 15.54
C LEU A 473 -6.11 7.29 15.67
N VAL A 474 -6.90 6.85 16.65
CA VAL A 474 -7.22 5.41 16.84
C VAL A 474 -8.38 4.97 15.93
N TYR A 475 -9.32 5.87 15.65
CA TYR A 475 -10.51 5.64 14.82
C TYR A 475 -10.49 6.53 13.57
N THR A 476 -9.35 6.56 12.89
CA THR A 476 -9.09 7.44 11.73
C THR A 476 -10.09 7.27 10.61
N ARG A 477 -10.55 6.05 10.32
CA ARG A 477 -11.63 5.80 9.35
C ARG A 477 -12.92 6.54 9.71
N VAL A 478 -13.36 6.49 10.97
CA VAL A 478 -14.55 7.21 11.45
C VAL A 478 -14.36 8.74 11.41
N ALA A 479 -13.14 9.20 11.63
CA ALA A 479 -12.80 10.61 11.49
C ALA A 479 -12.89 11.08 10.03
N ALA A 480 -12.36 10.31 9.08
CA ALA A 480 -12.46 10.53 7.65
C ALA A 480 -13.91 10.49 7.15
N ASP A 481 -14.69 9.52 7.65
CA ASP A 481 -16.13 9.42 7.45
C ASP A 481 -16.82 10.75 7.81
N LYS A 482 -16.58 11.29 9.00
CA LYS A 482 -17.25 12.52 9.48
C LYS A 482 -16.91 13.78 8.68
N VAL A 483 -15.77 13.83 8.00
CA VAL A 483 -15.35 15.02 7.23
C VAL A 483 -15.66 14.92 5.74
N GLY A 484 -16.29 13.83 5.29
CA GLY A 484 -16.75 13.69 3.91
C GLY A 484 -15.61 13.40 2.91
N ALA A 485 -14.64 12.57 3.31
CA ALA A 485 -13.60 12.07 2.41
C ALA A 485 -14.19 11.25 1.24
N THR A 486 -13.51 11.26 0.10
CA THR A 486 -13.96 10.55 -1.11
C THR A 486 -13.64 9.06 -1.03
N LYS A 487 -14.64 8.20 -1.23
CA LYS A 487 -14.51 6.74 -1.17
C LYS A 487 -13.84 6.18 -2.43
N MET A 488 -12.71 5.50 -2.27
CA MET A 488 -11.82 5.09 -3.37
C MET A 488 -11.86 3.58 -3.65
N ASP A 489 -11.39 3.18 -4.82
CA ASP A 489 -11.22 1.77 -5.21
C ASP A 489 -9.92 1.16 -4.67
N ARG A 490 -9.94 0.78 -3.38
CA ARG A 490 -8.83 0.08 -2.70
C ARG A 490 -7.48 0.79 -2.93
N PRO A 491 -7.25 1.95 -2.27
CA PRO A 491 -5.95 2.61 -2.29
C PRO A 491 -4.86 1.69 -1.75
N GLU A 492 -4.07 1.14 -2.67
CA GLU A 492 -2.85 0.42 -2.35
C GLU A 492 -1.68 1.41 -2.29
N ASP A 493 -0.55 1.13 -2.95
CA ASP A 493 0.66 1.91 -2.77
C ASP A 493 0.57 3.28 -3.46
N MET A 494 1.36 4.24 -2.95
CA MET A 494 1.50 5.54 -3.56
C MET A 494 2.88 6.13 -3.37
N GLU A 495 3.46 6.68 -4.44
CA GLU A 495 4.80 7.29 -4.42
C GLU A 495 4.79 8.65 -5.15
N ARG A 496 5.60 9.60 -4.68
CA ARG A 496 5.81 10.89 -5.35
C ARG A 496 6.92 10.78 -6.37
N ASN A 497 6.61 11.06 -7.63
CA ASN A 497 7.57 11.08 -8.71
C ASN A 497 8.73 12.05 -8.42
N PRO A 498 9.99 11.59 -8.42
CA PRO A 498 11.15 12.42 -8.05
C PRO A 498 11.50 13.50 -9.08
N VAL A 499 10.86 13.47 -10.25
CA VAL A 499 11.15 14.36 -11.39
C VAL A 499 10.01 15.34 -11.67
N THR A 500 8.76 14.88 -11.64
CA THR A 500 7.57 15.73 -11.89
C THR A 500 6.94 16.25 -10.60
N GLY A 501 7.17 15.56 -9.48
CA GLY A 501 6.55 15.86 -8.20
C GLY A 501 5.08 15.45 -8.06
N GLY A 502 4.49 14.85 -9.10
CA GLY A 502 3.17 14.24 -9.03
C GLY A 502 3.18 12.99 -8.14
N VAL A 503 2.11 12.75 -7.40
CA VAL A 503 1.93 11.58 -6.54
C VAL A 503 1.04 10.58 -7.25
N TYR A 504 1.50 9.36 -7.42
CA TYR A 504 0.76 8.31 -8.13
C TYR A 504 0.22 7.32 -7.13
N VAL A 505 -1.06 6.96 -7.27
CA VAL A 505 -1.79 6.08 -6.36
C VAL A 505 -2.31 4.90 -7.15
N ALA A 506 -1.95 3.69 -6.74
CA ALA A 506 -2.54 2.48 -7.26
C ALA A 506 -3.92 2.23 -6.61
N LEU A 507 -4.91 1.97 -7.46
CA LEU A 507 -6.29 1.71 -7.05
C LEU A 507 -6.68 0.36 -7.64
N THR A 508 -6.44 -0.71 -6.89
CA THR A 508 -6.28 -2.07 -7.41
C THR A 508 -7.55 -2.65 -8.02
N ASN A 509 -8.70 -2.49 -7.35
CA ASN A 509 -10.01 -2.92 -7.83
C ASN A 509 -11.12 -2.57 -6.83
N ASN A 510 -12.36 -2.63 -7.31
CA ASN A 510 -13.58 -2.63 -6.50
C ASN A 510 -14.75 -3.22 -7.29
N SER A 511 -15.00 -4.52 -7.16
CA SER A 511 -16.10 -5.20 -7.85
C SER A 511 -17.49 -4.77 -7.37
N ASP A 512 -17.57 -4.14 -6.20
CA ASP A 512 -18.82 -3.76 -5.55
C ASP A 512 -19.27 -2.34 -5.93
N ARG A 513 -18.41 -1.58 -6.62
CA ARG A 513 -18.79 -0.27 -7.14
C ARG A 513 -19.90 -0.44 -8.15
N THR A 514 -21.08 0.11 -7.85
CA THR A 514 -22.18 0.16 -8.80
C THR A 514 -22.01 1.30 -9.80
N ALA A 515 -22.75 1.30 -10.91
CA ALA A 515 -22.74 2.42 -11.87
C ALA A 515 -23.18 3.75 -11.22
N ALA A 516 -24.18 3.70 -10.34
CA ALA A 516 -24.60 4.81 -9.50
C ALA A 516 -23.61 5.15 -8.38
N GLN A 517 -22.47 4.47 -8.33
CA GLN A 517 -21.31 4.68 -7.47
C GLN A 517 -20.01 4.87 -8.28
N ALA A 518 -20.03 5.07 -9.60
CA ALA A 518 -18.84 5.44 -10.40
C ALA A 518 -18.63 6.96 -10.61
N ASP A 519 -17.50 7.53 -10.20
CA ASP A 519 -17.24 8.97 -10.26
C ASP A 519 -15.97 9.17 -11.07
N GLU A 520 -15.65 10.41 -11.39
CA GLU A 520 -14.56 10.65 -12.31
C GLU A 520 -13.20 10.15 -11.78
N ALA A 521 -13.03 10.15 -10.46
CA ALA A 521 -11.84 9.58 -9.81
C ALA A 521 -11.88 8.05 -9.71
N ASN A 522 -13.07 7.43 -9.81
CA ASN A 522 -13.30 5.98 -9.78
C ASN A 522 -14.29 5.58 -10.90
N PRO A 523 -13.87 5.64 -12.18
CA PRO A 523 -14.80 5.80 -13.31
C PRO A 523 -15.50 4.52 -13.75
N ARG A 524 -15.31 3.40 -13.05
CA ARG A 524 -15.81 2.08 -13.46
C ARG A 524 -16.67 1.41 -12.40
N ALA A 525 -17.86 0.98 -12.82
CA ALA A 525 -18.65 0.00 -12.10
C ALA A 525 -18.01 -1.38 -12.20
N SER A 526 -18.17 -2.18 -11.15
CA SER A 526 -17.63 -3.53 -11.02
C SER A 526 -16.17 -3.61 -11.47
N ASN A 527 -15.39 -2.64 -11.01
CA ASN A 527 -14.03 -2.40 -11.44
C ASN A 527 -13.13 -3.58 -11.00
N LYS A 528 -12.98 -4.59 -11.86
CA LYS A 528 -12.15 -5.77 -11.59
C LYS A 528 -10.68 -5.61 -11.99
N HIS A 529 -10.31 -4.48 -12.60
CA HIS A 529 -8.98 -4.27 -13.18
C HIS A 529 -8.18 -3.15 -12.52
N GLY A 530 -8.82 -2.21 -11.83
CA GLY A 530 -8.13 -1.10 -11.17
C GLY A 530 -7.67 0.01 -12.09
N HIS A 531 -7.07 1.03 -11.52
CA HIS A 531 -6.56 2.20 -12.24
C HIS A 531 -5.41 2.84 -11.44
N VAL A 532 -4.71 3.79 -12.06
CA VAL A 532 -3.70 4.61 -11.37
C VAL A 532 -4.12 6.07 -11.47
N LEU A 533 -4.19 6.73 -10.31
CA LEU A 533 -4.52 8.14 -10.17
C LEU A 533 -3.24 8.96 -9.94
N GLU A 534 -3.16 10.16 -10.51
CA GLU A 534 -2.10 11.14 -10.33
C GLU A 534 -2.62 12.36 -9.58
N ILE A 535 -1.93 12.79 -8.52
CA ILE A 535 -2.18 14.03 -7.77
C ILE A 535 -1.05 15.02 -8.04
N ILE A 536 -1.39 16.23 -8.48
CA ILE A 536 -0.43 17.32 -8.68
C ILE A 536 -0.74 18.44 -7.68
N GLU A 537 0.12 18.54 -6.67
CA GLU A 537 -0.05 19.53 -5.62
C GLU A 537 0.32 20.94 -6.09
N ARG A 538 -0.44 21.93 -5.63
CA ARG A 538 -0.30 23.31 -6.08
C ARG A 538 1.14 23.81 -5.89
N ARG A 539 1.75 24.32 -6.97
CA ARG A 539 3.14 24.83 -7.04
C ARG A 539 4.21 23.76 -6.78
N ASP A 540 3.87 22.49 -6.99
CA ASP A 540 4.75 21.36 -6.71
C ASP A 540 5.28 21.37 -5.27
N ASP A 541 4.44 21.78 -4.33
CA ASP A 541 4.78 21.81 -2.91
C ASP A 541 4.03 20.69 -2.19
N ALA A 542 4.76 19.68 -1.74
CA ALA A 542 4.23 18.53 -1.02
C ALA A 542 3.49 18.89 0.28
N ALA A 543 3.53 20.13 0.78
CA ALA A 543 2.71 20.58 1.90
C ALA A 543 1.43 21.32 1.50
N ALA A 544 1.15 21.46 0.20
CA ALA A 544 -0.06 22.13 -0.26
C ALA A 544 -1.32 21.34 0.17
N LYS A 545 -2.41 22.07 0.38
CA LYS A 545 -3.72 21.53 0.80
C LYS A 545 -4.74 21.47 -0.34
N ARG A 546 -4.29 21.79 -1.55
CA ARG A 546 -5.08 21.85 -2.77
C ARG A 546 -4.23 21.26 -3.89
N PHE A 547 -4.88 20.52 -4.76
CA PHE A 547 -4.25 19.82 -5.85
C PHE A 547 -5.19 19.74 -7.06
N SER A 548 -4.62 19.54 -8.24
CA SER A 548 -5.33 18.93 -9.35
C SER A 548 -5.03 17.44 -9.36
N TRP A 549 -5.85 16.65 -10.05
CA TRP A 549 -5.63 15.23 -10.19
C TRP A 549 -6.08 14.74 -11.57
N SER A 550 -5.58 13.59 -12.02
CA SER A 550 -6.05 12.92 -13.23
C SER A 550 -5.92 11.39 -13.10
N VAL A 551 -6.57 10.61 -13.96
CA VAL A 551 -6.40 9.15 -14.05
C VAL A 551 -5.62 8.79 -15.33
N PRO A 552 -4.27 8.72 -15.29
CA PRO A 552 -3.46 8.39 -16.46
C PRO A 552 -3.64 6.95 -16.96
N LEU A 553 -4.11 6.03 -16.12
CA LEU A 553 -4.21 4.61 -16.47
C LEU A 553 -5.53 4.03 -15.96
N VAL A 554 -6.36 3.54 -16.89
CA VAL A 554 -7.52 2.69 -16.58
C VAL A 554 -7.19 1.29 -17.11
N CYS A 555 -6.87 0.38 -16.18
CA CYS A 555 -6.29 -0.93 -16.47
C CYS A 555 -7.29 -1.89 -17.13
N GLY A 556 -6.78 -2.88 -17.86
CA GLY A 556 -7.56 -3.96 -18.47
C GLY A 556 -6.92 -4.46 -19.76
N ASP A 557 -7.73 -5.10 -20.60
CA ASP A 557 -7.34 -5.45 -21.97
C ASP A 557 -7.25 -4.17 -22.84
N PRO A 558 -6.12 -3.87 -23.49
CA PRO A 558 -5.99 -2.72 -24.39
C PRO A 558 -6.94 -2.77 -25.60
N GLY A 559 -7.47 -3.94 -25.94
CA GLY A 559 -8.52 -4.11 -26.95
C GLY A 559 -9.91 -3.64 -26.48
N ASP A 560 -10.13 -3.48 -25.18
CA ASP A 560 -11.38 -2.97 -24.62
C ASP A 560 -11.47 -1.44 -24.81
N ALA A 561 -12.65 -0.95 -25.20
CA ALA A 561 -12.92 0.47 -25.33
C ALA A 561 -12.78 1.23 -24.00
N ASN A 562 -13.05 0.55 -22.88
CA ASN A 562 -13.13 1.12 -21.53
C ASN A 562 -11.79 1.17 -20.78
N THR A 563 -10.68 0.90 -21.46
CA THR A 563 -9.33 1.13 -20.93
C THR A 563 -8.78 2.48 -21.37
N TYR A 564 -7.77 2.98 -20.68
CA TYR A 564 -7.12 4.24 -21.02
C TYR A 564 -5.66 4.21 -20.59
N PHE A 565 -4.77 4.74 -21.43
CA PHE A 565 -3.32 4.70 -21.22
C PHE A 565 -2.73 6.08 -21.53
N ALA A 566 -3.27 7.12 -20.88
CA ALA A 566 -2.79 8.50 -21.01
C ALA A 566 -2.72 9.01 -22.47
N GLY A 567 -3.63 8.55 -23.32
CA GLY A 567 -3.69 8.87 -24.75
C GLY A 567 -2.72 8.10 -25.65
N PHE A 568 -1.94 7.15 -25.12
CA PHE A 568 -1.04 6.33 -25.93
C PHE A 568 -1.77 5.30 -26.79
N ASP A 569 -1.14 4.88 -27.89
CA ASP A 569 -1.69 3.89 -28.81
C ASP A 569 -1.83 2.52 -28.12
N LYS A 570 -3.07 2.12 -27.82
CA LYS A 570 -3.40 0.85 -27.14
C LYS A 570 -2.85 -0.39 -27.83
N LYS A 571 -2.55 -0.34 -29.14
CA LYS A 571 -1.97 -1.47 -29.87
C LYS A 571 -0.51 -1.75 -29.50
N LYS A 572 0.12 -0.86 -28.73
CA LYS A 572 1.55 -0.91 -28.37
C LYS A 572 1.80 -1.09 -26.87
N VAL A 573 0.75 -1.12 -26.06
CA VAL A 573 0.87 -1.28 -24.60
C VAL A 573 0.62 -2.72 -24.18
N SER A 574 1.13 -3.10 -23.01
CA SER A 574 0.82 -4.38 -22.39
C SER A 574 -0.55 -4.34 -21.69
N PRO A 575 -1.32 -5.44 -21.68
CA PRO A 575 -2.46 -5.58 -20.79
C PRO A 575 -2.02 -5.59 -19.32
N ILE A 576 -2.83 -4.99 -18.44
CA ILE A 576 -2.55 -4.87 -17.01
C ILE A 576 -3.85 -4.99 -16.22
N SER A 577 -3.81 -5.57 -15.02
CA SER A 577 -4.93 -5.67 -14.09
C SER A 577 -4.37 -5.53 -12.67
N CYS A 578 -5.20 -5.02 -11.75
CA CYS A 578 -4.91 -4.86 -10.32
C CYS A 578 -3.52 -4.30 -10.04
N PRO A 579 -3.27 -3.04 -10.45
CA PRO A 579 -2.04 -2.35 -10.06
C PRO A 579 -2.01 -2.24 -8.54
N ASP A 580 -0.87 -2.58 -7.95
CA ASP A 580 -0.67 -2.63 -6.51
C ASP A 580 0.52 -1.74 -6.13
N ASN A 581 1.72 -2.29 -5.95
CA ASN A 581 2.83 -1.47 -5.50
C ASN A 581 3.42 -0.61 -6.62
N VAL A 582 3.93 0.57 -6.26
CA VAL A 582 4.51 1.51 -7.23
C VAL A 582 5.88 2.02 -6.78
N THR A 583 6.77 2.21 -7.75
CA THR A 583 8.01 2.95 -7.51
C THR A 583 8.48 3.76 -8.71
N PHE A 584 9.41 4.69 -8.50
CA PHE A 584 10.02 5.46 -9.59
C PHE A 584 11.49 5.11 -9.80
N ASP A 585 11.88 4.98 -11.08
CA ASP A 585 13.30 5.10 -11.41
C ASP A 585 13.76 6.57 -11.37
N ARG A 586 15.08 6.78 -11.42
CA ARG A 586 15.68 8.11 -11.37
C ARG A 586 15.30 9.01 -12.57
N ASP A 587 14.80 8.44 -13.65
CA ASP A 587 14.35 9.19 -14.83
C ASP A 587 12.86 9.58 -14.73
N GLY A 588 12.19 9.13 -13.66
CA GLY A 588 10.78 9.39 -13.36
C GLY A 588 9.82 8.47 -14.10
N ASN A 589 10.26 7.29 -14.57
CA ASN A 589 9.34 6.27 -15.09
C ASN A 589 8.67 5.56 -13.91
N LEU A 590 7.36 5.38 -14.01
CA LEU A 590 6.55 4.67 -13.02
C LEU A 590 6.70 3.17 -13.25
N TRP A 591 7.15 2.45 -12.23
CA TRP A 591 7.15 1.00 -12.17
C TRP A 591 5.96 0.54 -11.34
N ILE A 592 5.20 -0.43 -11.84
CA ILE A 592 3.92 -0.85 -11.27
C ILE A 592 3.94 -2.36 -11.14
N SER A 593 3.84 -2.89 -9.93
CA SER A 593 3.61 -4.32 -9.73
C SER A 593 2.11 -4.62 -9.73
N THR A 594 1.75 -5.89 -9.93
CA THR A 594 0.35 -6.31 -9.97
C THR A 594 0.09 -7.45 -9.01
N ASP A 595 -1.13 -7.46 -8.51
CA ASP A 595 -1.64 -8.47 -7.60
C ASP A 595 -3.12 -8.75 -7.90
N GLY A 596 -3.32 -9.89 -8.55
CA GLY A 596 -4.62 -10.34 -8.99
C GLY A 596 -4.82 -10.00 -10.46
N ASN A 597 -5.18 -11.02 -11.23
CA ASN A 597 -5.26 -10.85 -12.67
C ASN A 597 -6.59 -11.36 -13.23
N ALA A 598 -7.56 -10.44 -13.34
CA ALA A 598 -8.84 -10.70 -14.00
C ALA A 598 -8.70 -10.95 -15.53
N LEU A 599 -7.50 -10.84 -16.09
CA LEU A 599 -7.17 -11.22 -17.48
C LEU A 599 -6.65 -12.66 -17.59
N GLY A 600 -6.43 -13.34 -16.45
CA GLY A 600 -6.11 -14.77 -16.40
C GLY A 600 -4.67 -15.09 -16.80
N THR A 601 -3.71 -14.24 -16.45
CA THR A 601 -2.26 -14.47 -16.66
C THR A 601 -1.50 -14.24 -15.37
N ASN A 602 -0.23 -14.64 -15.30
CA ASN A 602 0.59 -14.36 -14.12
C ASN A 602 0.73 -12.85 -13.90
N ASP A 603 0.86 -12.48 -12.63
CA ASP A 603 1.21 -11.13 -12.21
C ASP A 603 2.63 -10.75 -12.64
N GLY A 604 2.94 -9.45 -12.58
CA GLY A 604 4.22 -8.97 -13.05
C GLY A 604 4.55 -7.54 -12.67
N LEU A 605 5.72 -7.11 -13.14
CA LEU A 605 6.19 -5.73 -13.03
C LEU A 605 6.10 -5.06 -14.39
N PHE A 606 5.52 -3.87 -14.41
CA PHE A 606 5.35 -3.02 -15.59
C PHE A 606 6.13 -1.73 -15.41
N VAL A 607 6.42 -1.05 -16.52
CA VAL A 607 7.00 0.29 -16.50
C VAL A 607 6.31 1.19 -17.51
N MET A 608 6.03 2.43 -17.10
CA MET A 608 5.34 3.45 -17.88
C MET A 608 6.05 4.81 -17.72
N PRO A 609 6.53 5.42 -18.81
CA PRO A 609 6.89 6.83 -18.78
C PRO A 609 5.63 7.67 -18.50
N VAL A 610 5.76 8.68 -17.63
CA VAL A 610 4.60 9.51 -17.22
C VAL A 610 4.58 10.91 -17.87
N ARG A 611 5.57 11.21 -18.71
CA ARG A 611 5.71 12.50 -19.39
C ARG A 611 6.31 12.36 -20.78
N GLY A 612 6.15 13.40 -21.60
CA GLY A 612 6.69 13.45 -22.95
C GLY A 612 5.95 12.53 -23.92
N LYS A 613 6.54 12.29 -25.10
CA LYS A 613 5.90 11.55 -26.20
C LYS A 613 5.58 10.08 -25.91
N GLU A 614 6.23 9.50 -24.90
CA GLU A 614 6.03 8.11 -24.47
C GLU A 614 5.11 8.02 -23.24
N ARG A 615 4.47 9.13 -22.82
CA ARG A 615 3.51 9.11 -21.71
C ARG A 615 2.44 8.05 -22.01
N GLY A 616 2.21 7.14 -21.07
CA GLY A 616 1.24 6.06 -21.23
C GLY A 616 1.74 4.80 -21.96
N HIS A 617 3.00 4.78 -22.43
CA HIS A 617 3.59 3.60 -23.07
C HIS A 617 3.95 2.51 -22.05
N LEU A 618 2.92 1.89 -21.48
CA LEU A 618 3.00 0.83 -20.49
C LEU A 618 3.51 -0.47 -21.10
N ARG A 619 4.56 -1.03 -20.52
CA ARG A 619 5.20 -2.26 -20.99
C ARG A 619 5.50 -3.19 -19.82
N GLN A 620 5.12 -4.46 -19.97
CA GLN A 620 5.43 -5.51 -19.02
C GLN A 620 6.92 -5.86 -19.06
N PHE A 621 7.61 -5.64 -17.95
CA PHE A 621 9.02 -5.92 -17.79
C PHE A 621 9.28 -7.38 -17.36
N LEU A 622 8.50 -7.94 -16.43
CA LEU A 622 8.62 -9.34 -16.04
C LEU A 622 7.26 -9.92 -15.62
N THR A 623 7.17 -11.26 -15.56
CA THR A 623 6.10 -11.99 -14.85
C THR A 623 6.70 -12.85 -13.75
N VAL A 624 5.95 -13.05 -12.67
CA VAL A 624 6.27 -14.00 -11.59
C VAL A 624 5.69 -15.39 -11.88
N PRO A 625 6.06 -16.43 -11.11
CA PRO A 625 5.49 -17.77 -11.25
C PRO A 625 3.98 -17.82 -11.05
N VAL A 626 3.37 -18.93 -11.46
CA VAL A 626 1.93 -19.17 -11.29
C VAL A 626 1.52 -19.08 -9.81
N GLY A 627 0.38 -18.44 -9.55
CA GLY A 627 -0.17 -18.29 -8.21
C GLY A 627 0.58 -17.30 -7.31
N ALA A 628 1.71 -16.74 -7.78
CA ALA A 628 2.37 -15.64 -7.10
C ALA A 628 1.79 -14.29 -7.52
N GLU A 629 1.96 -13.29 -6.66
CA GLU A 629 1.90 -11.88 -7.04
C GLU A 629 3.30 -11.26 -7.11
N THR A 630 3.39 -10.05 -7.68
CA THR A 630 4.62 -9.25 -7.67
C THR A 630 4.46 -8.10 -6.69
N CYS A 631 5.34 -8.01 -5.70
CA CYS A 631 5.31 -6.92 -4.70
C CYS A 631 6.66 -6.23 -4.56
N GLY A 632 6.68 -5.14 -3.80
CA GLY A 632 7.87 -4.41 -3.38
C GLY A 632 8.86 -4.11 -4.51
N PRO A 633 8.44 -3.56 -5.67
CA PRO A 633 9.37 -3.21 -6.72
C PRO A 633 10.34 -2.14 -6.20
N MET A 634 11.64 -2.39 -6.33
CA MET A 634 12.66 -1.41 -5.95
C MET A 634 13.72 -1.30 -7.04
N VAL A 635 13.78 -0.14 -7.69
CA VAL A 635 14.85 0.20 -8.63
C VAL A 635 16.04 0.77 -7.87
N THR A 636 17.20 0.16 -8.03
CA THR A 636 18.45 0.63 -7.41
C THR A 636 18.80 2.05 -7.86
N THR A 637 19.41 2.85 -6.98
CA THR A 637 19.75 4.26 -7.27
C THR A 637 20.74 4.43 -8.42
N ASP A 638 21.61 3.43 -8.65
CA ASP A 638 22.50 3.36 -9.82
C ASP A 638 21.80 2.85 -11.09
N GLN A 639 20.52 2.50 -10.98
CA GLN A 639 19.63 1.95 -12.00
C GLN A 639 20.18 0.68 -12.66
N ARG A 640 21.03 -0.12 -11.99
CA ARG A 640 21.59 -1.34 -12.58
C ARG A 640 20.78 -2.60 -12.31
N SER A 641 19.94 -2.54 -11.28
CA SER A 641 19.11 -3.66 -10.87
C SER A 641 17.72 -3.18 -10.47
N VAL A 642 16.75 -4.08 -10.62
CA VAL A 642 15.42 -3.97 -10.01
C VAL A 642 15.18 -5.21 -9.16
N PHE A 643 14.67 -5.00 -7.95
CA PHE A 643 14.25 -6.07 -7.05
C PHE A 643 12.73 -6.17 -7.09
N VAL A 644 12.22 -7.38 -6.91
CA VAL A 644 10.81 -7.66 -6.68
C VAL A 644 10.70 -8.75 -5.62
N ALA A 645 9.67 -8.67 -4.78
CA ALA A 645 9.20 -9.79 -4.01
C ALA A 645 8.30 -10.65 -4.91
N VAL A 646 8.55 -11.96 -4.91
CA VAL A 646 7.68 -12.97 -5.49
C VAL A 646 6.93 -13.58 -4.31
N GLN A 647 5.75 -13.05 -4.03
CA GLN A 647 4.94 -13.42 -2.88
C GLN A 647 4.07 -14.64 -3.24
N HIS A 648 3.90 -15.57 -2.28
CA HIS A 648 3.03 -16.74 -2.36
C HIS A 648 2.99 -17.57 -3.67
N PRO A 649 4.13 -17.97 -4.26
CA PRO A 649 4.11 -18.83 -5.46
C PRO A 649 3.29 -20.11 -5.24
N GLY A 650 2.37 -20.41 -6.15
CA GLY A 650 1.54 -21.60 -6.10
C GLY A 650 0.32 -21.52 -5.18
N GLU A 651 -0.05 -20.34 -4.67
CA GLU A 651 -1.23 -20.12 -3.84
C GLU A 651 -2.53 -20.16 -4.69
N ILE A 652 -2.87 -21.37 -5.12
CA ILE A 652 -4.03 -21.68 -5.96
C ILE A 652 -4.95 -22.66 -5.23
N ASP A 653 -6.24 -22.66 -5.62
CA ASP A 653 -7.24 -23.52 -4.97
C ASP A 653 -6.85 -25.01 -5.04
N GLY A 654 -6.87 -25.67 -3.88
CA GLY A 654 -6.52 -27.09 -3.73
C GLY A 654 -5.03 -27.41 -3.70
N ALA A 655 -4.14 -26.42 -3.79
CA ALA A 655 -2.71 -26.61 -3.60
C ALA A 655 -2.40 -26.98 -2.14
N ASN A 656 -1.43 -27.86 -1.96
CA ASN A 656 -0.87 -28.28 -0.67
C ASN A 656 0.55 -28.84 -0.92
N PRO A 657 1.33 -29.19 0.11
CA PRO A 657 2.73 -29.60 -0.09
C PRO A 657 2.91 -30.94 -0.84
N ASP A 658 1.89 -31.79 -0.89
CA ASP A 658 1.91 -33.04 -1.68
C ASP A 658 1.50 -32.80 -3.14
N ASN A 659 0.76 -31.73 -3.41
CA ASN A 659 0.34 -31.31 -4.75
C ASN A 659 0.54 -29.78 -4.91
N PRO A 660 1.80 -29.31 -5.01
CA PRO A 660 2.08 -27.88 -4.99
C PRO A 660 1.66 -27.21 -6.31
N GLY A 661 1.06 -26.02 -6.22
CA GLY A 661 0.67 -25.22 -7.38
C GLY A 661 1.86 -24.60 -8.13
N SER A 662 2.99 -24.43 -7.44
CA SER A 662 4.26 -23.94 -7.97
C SER A 662 5.41 -24.72 -7.33
N ARG A 663 6.51 -24.89 -8.05
CA ARG A 663 7.77 -25.44 -7.53
C ARG A 663 8.88 -24.40 -7.50
N TRP A 664 8.55 -23.13 -7.70
CA TRP A 664 9.53 -22.05 -7.69
C TRP A 664 9.92 -21.70 -6.24
N PRO A 665 11.21 -21.43 -5.95
CA PRO A 665 12.32 -21.25 -6.89
C PRO A 665 13.20 -22.48 -7.12
N ASP A 666 13.11 -23.52 -6.28
CA ASP A 666 14.12 -24.58 -6.18
C ASP A 666 13.75 -25.91 -6.85
N GLY A 667 12.51 -26.06 -7.29
CA GLY A 667 11.99 -27.27 -7.95
C GLY A 667 11.29 -28.25 -7.00
N ASP A 668 11.18 -27.94 -5.71
CA ASP A 668 10.53 -28.74 -4.68
C ASP A 668 9.25 -28.08 -4.13
N GLN A 669 9.31 -27.45 -2.94
CA GLN A 669 8.22 -26.73 -2.30
C GLN A 669 8.28 -25.25 -2.70
N PRO A 670 7.12 -24.59 -2.88
CA PRO A 670 7.13 -23.17 -3.16
C PRO A 670 7.73 -22.39 -1.99
N ARG A 671 8.62 -21.45 -2.29
CA ARG A 671 9.22 -20.56 -1.27
C ARG A 671 9.08 -19.11 -1.73
N PRO A 672 8.25 -18.29 -1.06
CA PRO A 672 8.24 -16.84 -1.29
C PRO A 672 9.66 -16.29 -1.22
N SER A 673 10.05 -15.47 -2.21
CA SER A 673 11.43 -15.02 -2.32
C SER A 673 11.57 -13.63 -2.88
N VAL A 674 12.63 -12.93 -2.48
CA VAL A 674 13.08 -11.71 -3.16
C VAL A 674 13.98 -12.09 -4.33
N ALA A 675 13.65 -11.60 -5.52
CA ALA A 675 14.46 -11.77 -6.72
C ALA A 675 15.03 -10.43 -7.19
N VAL A 676 16.18 -10.48 -7.85
CA VAL A 676 16.80 -9.32 -8.49
C VAL A 676 16.98 -9.58 -9.98
N VAL A 677 16.72 -8.57 -10.80
CA VAL A 677 16.89 -8.60 -12.26
C VAL A 677 17.88 -7.51 -12.68
N TRP A 678 18.78 -7.84 -13.61
CA TRP A 678 19.77 -6.90 -14.14
C TRP A 678 20.12 -7.17 -15.60
N HIS A 679 20.63 -6.16 -16.29
CA HIS A 679 21.04 -6.29 -17.69
C HIS A 679 22.38 -7.05 -17.81
N LYS A 680 22.49 -8.03 -18.72
CA LYS A 680 23.69 -8.89 -18.93
C LYS A 680 24.99 -8.11 -19.14
N LYS A 681 24.91 -6.92 -19.76
CA LYS A 681 26.05 -6.03 -20.03
C LYS A 681 26.26 -4.94 -18.97
N GLY A 682 25.54 -4.98 -17.84
CA GLY A 682 25.62 -3.97 -16.79
C GLY A 682 25.09 -2.58 -17.20
N LEU A 683 24.16 -2.54 -18.15
CA LEU A 683 23.47 -1.32 -18.56
C LEU A 683 22.38 -0.96 -17.56
N LYS A 684 21.80 0.23 -17.72
CA LYS A 684 20.64 0.66 -16.93
C LYS A 684 19.47 -0.33 -17.12
N ILE A 685 18.71 -0.59 -16.06
CA ILE A 685 17.46 -1.35 -16.11
C ILE A 685 16.47 -0.67 -17.06
N GLY A 686 15.81 -1.46 -17.90
CA GLY A 686 14.94 -0.99 -18.98
C GLY A 686 15.68 -0.58 -20.27
N SER A 687 17.01 -0.60 -20.32
CA SER A 687 17.82 -0.30 -21.52
C SER A 687 17.75 -1.33 -22.62
#